data_AF-A0ABD4RN25-F1
#
_entry.id   AF-A0ABD4RN25-F1
#
_cell.length_a   1.000
_cell.length_b   1.000
_cell.length_c   1.000
_cell.angle_alpha   90.00
_cell.angle_beta   90.00
_cell.angle_gamma   90.00
#
_symmetry.space_group_name_H-M   'P 1'
#
loop_
_entity.id
_entity.type
_entity.pdbx_description
1 polymer ?
#
loop_
_entity_poly.entity_id
_entity_poly.type
_entity_poly.pdbx_seq_one_letter_code
_entity_poly.pdbx_strand_id
1 'polypeptide(L)'
;MQGIDLGEQYVDENKITFPNAIAIFDGNAGIKIEYLNANNIGVTTEYEINNNKISSKDKIIYIEEHNESVINDILKTIKIKIYKKIEVKITLIKNNTNYMPLGTVATADKSYQDNTPDKAIDTNLETRWWASDYRGKLNLRFKNITNINGVQLKVDAVPTAKNTYILKYNGYIIGQKTLIVEQANLTTVDIDVINGNYNEIEIECKSEGLEGSISPNGSWISIYEVLLSDKEELASDTCIITNLGDHIQVIDEHTLLYLKAEDFTDSSFNNIDITPGGTQVIDDGYFGKCFNFTNINQRLRIPDGSYKLNDEWTIDFRLYMNSLSTPTSFDILGKGYYQGGVNNGFVVRIESNGSMHVLLTNGSAIIKRVVALAGAIEFKTWQHICIIYKNCVLSLYIDGKFISSLIDNDVDINGTGKDLILGCGWETDSTRTSNHRIDEFRISNVARWTENFEVPTEPYDYPCKIEILEQTEHHINFRVLINTTTVNKVKVYVNNEIEKEYIDTFENLVFDIIYDEKYIIGKNEIKFVVEYNENKNIEEKVDHYRHRIDENTMFFLNGTDVVDSSYNPKVINNNGVTMSEGGKFGKFYNMKTGYLQIQNFNPHFRNFSIEFYLKFNDNSTQDILFDTRVSSYNKGYLIYTESKKLRFYLSEYSYSSIDYSNFDKSVYHHFAFEIKDYKYIKIYHNGILKKTDTLSEIPQEHASNNIYMSKRCDGGNYRFTNELSMFRISNMNIYNENFTPTNILYCYEPILKAKQASENQLILSINDKSNVMNKLEIFINDSLKETIVDNFNNISFNLLLDNYNDGFNEFELLMTFNNVRRIIKRFKIYKADQRLILASKCFEVNNILFDKIYTHFKPFFLGHGSINILYSTDDNEFTYCDINTFTQINSNNIRLMFLMDSDAVIEAYKIYVKDCIDTTNINFNEVLPPPNNIDKFPVTGGEGLSEELFDAIKSNFDILNNKILEEQKYIKYINDRIISVEDKVYDIEFDVDEYHKNTNLKHNQLTDTLINDKYIKQLIDCELDINNDNVK
;
A
#
# COMPACT_ATOMS: atom_id res chain seq x y z
N MET A 1 1.05 26.30 27.83
CA MET A 1 1.94 25.68 26.84
C MET A 1 1.55 26.32 25.52
N GLN A 2 2.42 27.09 24.88
CA GLN A 2 2.10 27.76 23.61
C GLN A 2 2.43 26.81 22.46
N GLY A 3 1.50 26.61 21.53
CA GLY A 3 1.64 25.60 20.49
C GLY A 3 0.72 25.85 19.29
N ILE A 4 1.16 25.38 18.13
CA ILE A 4 0.36 25.27 16.92
C ILE A 4 0.44 23.83 16.44
N ASP A 5 -0.70 23.27 16.06
CA ASP A 5 -0.84 21.95 15.48
C ASP A 5 -1.75 22.10 14.25
N LEU A 6 -1.21 21.84 13.05
CA LEU A 6 -1.99 21.93 11.83
C LEU A 6 -2.98 20.76 11.68
N GLY A 7 -2.86 19.72 12.50
CA GLY A 7 -3.69 18.53 12.45
C GLY A 7 -3.58 17.81 11.10
N GLU A 8 -4.60 17.00 10.80
CA GLU A 8 -4.67 16.32 9.51
C GLU A 8 -4.89 17.30 8.36
N GLN A 9 -4.07 17.15 7.31
CA GLN A 9 -4.28 17.82 6.04
C GLN A 9 -5.39 17.12 5.25
N TYR A 10 -6.36 17.89 4.74
CA TYR A 10 -7.38 17.41 3.83
C TYR A 10 -7.14 17.94 2.42
N VAL A 11 -7.37 17.10 1.43
CA VAL A 11 -6.90 17.29 0.07
C VAL A 11 -8.07 17.17 -0.89
N ASP A 12 -8.39 18.23 -1.64
CA ASP A 12 -9.53 18.30 -2.56
C ASP A 12 -9.22 19.18 -3.79
N GLU A 13 -9.46 18.67 -5.01
CA GLU A 13 -9.43 19.44 -6.27
C GLU A 13 -8.24 20.44 -6.45
N ASN A 14 -7.02 20.00 -6.11
CA ASN A 14 -5.76 20.80 -6.09
C ASN A 14 -5.62 21.81 -4.93
N LYS A 15 -6.43 21.69 -3.89
CA LYS A 15 -6.40 22.54 -2.69
C LYS A 15 -6.18 21.69 -1.45
N ILE A 16 -5.48 22.25 -0.48
CA ILE A 16 -5.22 21.60 0.79
C ILE A 16 -5.77 22.46 1.91
N THR A 17 -6.52 21.84 2.81
CA THR A 17 -7.15 22.47 3.97
C THR A 17 -6.72 21.80 5.26
N PHE A 18 -6.86 22.51 6.39
CA PHE A 18 -6.45 22.03 7.71
C PHE A 18 -7.65 22.03 8.67
N PRO A 19 -8.67 21.18 8.45
CA PRO A 19 -9.95 21.25 9.17
C PRO A 19 -9.81 21.07 10.70
N ASN A 20 -8.74 20.42 11.13
CA ASN A 20 -8.45 20.11 12.53
C ASN A 20 -7.36 21.01 13.13
N ALA A 21 -6.87 22.01 12.40
CA ALA A 21 -5.82 22.89 12.90
C ALA A 21 -6.25 23.66 14.15
N ILE A 22 -5.34 23.73 15.12
CA ILE A 22 -5.51 24.41 16.39
C ILE A 22 -4.23 25.14 16.80
N ALA A 23 -4.41 26.28 17.44
CA ALA A 23 -3.38 27.09 18.07
C ALA A 23 -3.82 27.42 19.50
N ILE A 24 -2.88 27.28 20.44
CA ILE A 24 -3.04 27.61 21.85
C ILE A 24 -1.93 28.61 22.21
N PHE A 25 -2.31 29.80 22.67
CA PHE A 25 -1.34 30.85 23.04
C PHE A 25 -1.92 31.83 24.06
N ASP A 26 -1.04 32.46 24.85
CA ASP A 26 -1.42 33.49 25.81
C ASP A 26 -1.18 34.89 25.21
N GLY A 27 -2.24 35.69 25.05
CA GLY A 27 -2.16 37.08 24.57
C GLY A 27 -2.45 37.22 23.07
N ASN A 28 -1.92 38.27 22.44
CA ASN A 28 -2.13 38.55 21.01
C ASN A 28 -1.05 37.88 20.16
N ALA A 29 -1.43 37.08 19.16
CA ALA A 29 -0.51 36.44 18.21
C ALA A 29 -1.10 36.39 16.79
N GLY A 30 -0.26 36.56 15.77
CA GLY A 30 -0.62 36.41 14.36
C GLY A 30 -0.09 35.11 13.74
N ILE A 31 -0.39 34.90 12.47
CA ILE A 31 0.10 33.76 11.67
C ILE A 31 1.09 34.25 10.62
N LYS A 32 2.21 33.54 10.47
CA LYS A 32 3.12 33.67 9.34
C LYS A 32 3.13 32.36 8.56
N ILE A 33 2.84 32.41 7.26
CA ILE A 33 2.90 31.26 6.35
C ILE A 33 4.11 31.45 5.44
N GLU A 34 5.02 30.48 5.39
CA GLU A 34 6.26 30.54 4.60
C GLU A 34 6.41 29.32 3.68
N TYR A 35 6.76 29.55 2.42
CA TYR A 35 7.13 28.48 1.48
C TYR A 35 8.65 28.31 1.44
N LEU A 36 9.18 27.31 2.15
CA LEU A 36 10.62 27.17 2.40
C LEU A 36 11.42 26.75 1.14
N ASN A 37 10.81 26.02 0.21
CA ASN A 37 11.49 25.49 -1.00
C ASN A 37 10.87 25.95 -2.35
N ALA A 38 10.05 27.01 -2.35
CA ALA A 38 9.44 27.51 -3.58
C ALA A 38 10.43 28.35 -4.41
N ASN A 39 10.89 27.79 -5.53
CA ASN A 39 11.62 28.51 -6.58
C ASN A 39 10.61 29.00 -7.64
N ASN A 40 9.97 30.15 -7.40
CA ASN A 40 9.22 30.95 -8.39
C ASN A 40 8.02 30.30 -9.14
N ILE A 41 7.20 29.41 -8.55
CA ILE A 41 6.03 28.84 -9.26
C ILE A 41 4.76 28.71 -8.38
N GLY A 42 3.65 29.28 -8.88
CA GLY A 42 2.30 28.69 -8.85
C GLY A 42 1.48 28.63 -7.55
N VAL A 43 2.02 28.99 -6.39
CA VAL A 43 1.26 28.86 -5.13
C VAL A 43 0.20 29.95 -5.01
N THR A 44 -1.02 29.56 -4.64
CA THR A 44 -2.07 30.51 -4.24
C THR A 44 -2.67 30.06 -2.92
N THR A 45 -2.70 30.94 -1.93
CA THR A 45 -3.28 30.67 -0.62
C THR A 45 -4.55 31.48 -0.48
N GLU A 46 -5.65 30.79 -0.19
CA GLU A 46 -6.95 31.38 0.11
C GLU A 46 -7.23 31.16 1.60
N TYR A 47 -7.82 32.13 2.29
CA TYR A 47 -8.28 31.97 3.68
C TYR A 47 -9.46 32.92 3.94
N GLU A 48 -10.22 32.69 5.01
CA GLU A 48 -11.37 33.52 5.36
C GLU A 48 -11.14 34.27 6.67
N ILE A 49 -11.39 35.59 6.66
CA ILE A 49 -11.44 36.42 7.87
C ILE A 49 -12.80 37.10 7.89
N ASN A 50 -13.59 36.91 8.96
CA ASN A 50 -14.92 37.52 9.10
C ASN A 50 -15.83 37.30 7.88
N ASN A 51 -15.84 36.07 7.33
CA ASN A 51 -16.55 35.66 6.10
C ASN A 51 -16.06 36.33 4.79
N ASN A 52 -14.93 37.04 4.81
CA ASN A 52 -14.31 37.57 3.60
C ASN A 52 -13.18 36.65 3.13
N LYS A 53 -13.29 36.16 1.90
CA LYS A 53 -12.23 35.38 1.25
C LYS A 53 -11.08 36.29 0.83
N ILE A 54 -9.88 35.97 1.29
CA ILE A 54 -8.63 36.63 0.92
C ILE A 54 -7.79 35.63 0.13
N SER A 55 -7.08 36.09 -0.91
CA SER A 55 -6.20 35.26 -1.72
C SER A 55 -4.86 35.95 -1.92
N SER A 56 -3.74 35.25 -1.70
CA SER A 56 -2.38 35.74 -1.91
C SER A 56 -1.54 34.72 -2.69
N LYS A 57 -0.55 35.23 -3.43
CA LYS A 57 0.48 34.45 -4.15
C LYS A 57 1.89 34.70 -3.60
N ASP A 58 1.99 35.41 -2.48
CA ASP A 58 3.28 35.82 -1.92
C ASP A 58 4.01 34.63 -1.31
N LYS A 59 5.35 34.66 -1.35
CA LYS A 59 6.18 33.58 -0.78
C LYS A 59 6.06 33.50 0.76
N ILE A 60 5.71 34.62 1.38
CA ILE A 60 5.51 34.75 2.81
C ILE A 60 4.23 35.57 3.00
N ILE A 61 3.29 35.04 3.77
CA ILE A 61 2.03 35.70 4.10
C ILE A 61 2.01 35.96 5.60
N TYR A 62 1.72 37.20 5.99
CA TYR A 62 1.50 37.59 7.38
C TYR A 62 0.02 37.89 7.58
N ILE A 63 -0.57 37.28 8.60
CA ILE A 63 -1.94 37.51 9.03
C ILE A 63 -1.88 38.07 10.45
N GLU A 64 -2.22 39.34 10.58
CA GLU A 64 -2.26 40.04 11.87
C GLU A 64 -3.66 39.91 12.46
N GLU A 65 -3.83 38.99 13.40
CA GLU A 65 -5.03 38.86 14.22
C GLU A 65 -4.64 38.69 15.68
N HIS A 66 -5.59 38.88 16.61
CA HIS A 66 -5.27 39.01 18.04
C HIS A 66 -6.09 38.10 18.96
N ASN A 67 -6.96 37.26 18.41
CA ASN A 67 -7.84 36.41 19.19
C ASN A 67 -7.66 34.93 18.81
N GLU A 68 -7.46 34.07 19.81
CA GLU A 68 -7.31 32.62 19.67
C GLU A 68 -8.43 31.98 18.83
N SER A 69 -9.69 32.33 19.08
CA SER A 69 -10.83 31.81 18.30
C SER A 69 -10.73 32.19 16.83
N VAL A 70 -10.31 33.42 16.52
CA VAL A 70 -10.20 33.92 15.14
C VAL A 70 -9.02 33.27 14.44
N ILE A 71 -7.89 33.11 15.13
CA ILE A 71 -6.72 32.39 14.62
C ILE A 71 -7.09 30.93 14.30
N ASN A 72 -7.83 30.26 15.18
CA ASN A 72 -8.30 28.89 14.95
C ASN A 72 -9.27 28.79 13.76
N ASP A 73 -10.17 29.76 13.59
CA ASP A 73 -11.07 29.81 12.42
C ASP A 73 -10.29 30.06 11.12
N ILE A 74 -9.28 30.93 11.16
CA ILE A 74 -8.40 31.18 10.01
C ILE A 74 -7.63 29.92 9.64
N LEU A 75 -6.98 29.26 10.61
CA LEU A 75 -6.22 28.03 10.38
C LEU A 75 -7.08 26.97 9.68
N LYS A 76 -8.34 26.80 10.09
CA LYS A 76 -9.29 25.85 9.50
C LYS A 76 -9.77 26.21 8.11
N THR A 77 -9.69 27.49 7.73
CA THR A 77 -10.15 27.99 6.43
C THR A 77 -9.01 28.19 5.41
N ILE A 78 -7.75 28.06 5.82
CA ILE A 78 -6.60 28.10 4.91
C ILE A 78 -6.77 27.02 3.83
N LYS A 79 -6.69 27.45 2.57
CA LYS A 79 -6.66 26.62 1.37
C LYS A 79 -5.40 26.93 0.59
N ILE A 80 -4.49 25.97 0.47
CA ILE A 80 -3.25 26.15 -0.30
C ILE A 80 -3.39 25.41 -1.63
N LYS A 81 -3.31 26.14 -2.73
CA LYS A 81 -3.27 25.61 -4.09
C LYS A 81 -1.81 25.54 -4.56
N ILE A 82 -1.35 24.35 -4.92
CA ILE A 82 0.04 24.10 -5.33
C ILE A 82 0.12 23.30 -6.65
N TYR A 83 1.27 23.39 -7.31
CA TYR A 83 1.57 22.67 -8.57
C TYR A 83 2.83 21.79 -8.49
N LYS A 84 3.58 21.83 -7.37
CA LYS A 84 4.83 21.10 -7.12
C LYS A 84 5.00 20.85 -5.61
N LYS A 85 5.89 19.92 -5.23
CA LYS A 85 6.27 19.67 -3.82
C LYS A 85 6.84 20.94 -3.19
N ILE A 86 6.22 21.41 -2.11
CA ILE A 86 6.59 22.62 -1.38
C ILE A 86 6.48 22.35 0.11
N GLU A 87 7.47 22.79 0.87
CA GLU A 87 7.42 22.79 2.33
C GLU A 87 6.78 24.10 2.80
N VAL A 88 5.72 23.98 3.60
CA VAL A 88 4.99 25.12 4.18
C VAL A 88 5.22 25.14 5.67
N LYS A 89 5.80 26.23 6.16
CA LYS A 89 5.94 26.49 7.59
C LYS A 89 4.87 27.49 8.00
N ILE A 90 4.01 27.11 8.94
CA ILE A 90 3.04 28.00 9.57
C ILE A 90 3.52 28.30 10.98
N THR A 91 3.70 29.57 11.28
CA THR A 91 4.31 30.04 12.52
C THR A 91 3.34 30.93 13.27
N LEU A 92 3.07 30.63 14.53
CA LEU A 92 2.50 31.58 15.48
C LEU A 92 3.57 32.62 15.81
N ILE A 93 3.29 33.86 15.47
CA ILE A 93 4.15 34.99 15.75
C ILE A 93 3.51 35.87 16.82
N LYS A 94 4.21 36.07 17.94
CA LYS A 94 3.90 37.16 18.85
C LYS A 94 4.57 38.40 18.32
N ASN A 95 3.75 39.37 17.93
CA ASN A 95 4.26 40.71 17.73
C ASN A 95 4.41 41.34 19.12
N ASN A 96 5.59 41.29 19.74
CA ASN A 96 5.85 42.23 20.84
C ASN A 96 6.15 43.57 20.18
N THR A 97 5.10 44.35 19.96
CA THR A 97 5.25 45.75 19.61
C THR A 97 5.55 46.55 20.87
N ASN A 98 6.39 47.56 20.76
CA ASN A 98 6.52 48.62 21.76
C ASN A 98 7.25 48.23 23.05
N TYR A 99 8.38 47.51 22.97
CA TYR A 99 9.19 47.17 24.16
C TYR A 99 10.65 47.60 24.06
N MET A 100 11.34 47.65 25.20
CA MET A 100 12.79 47.86 25.28
C MET A 100 13.43 46.74 26.10
N PRO A 101 14.44 46.00 25.57
CA PRO A 101 15.06 44.91 26.31
C PRO A 101 15.65 45.36 27.65
N LEU A 102 15.43 44.57 28.70
CA LEU A 102 15.92 44.90 30.04
C LEU A 102 17.46 44.92 30.07
N GLY A 103 18.04 46.02 30.56
CA GLY A 103 19.50 46.21 30.58
C GLY A 103 20.09 46.75 29.28
N THR A 104 19.26 47.30 28.39
CA THR A 104 19.74 48.09 27.24
C THR A 104 20.51 49.32 27.72
N VAL A 105 21.66 49.59 27.09
CA VAL A 105 22.49 50.77 27.37
C VAL A 105 22.47 51.67 26.13
N ALA A 106 22.01 52.91 26.31
CA ALA A 106 22.04 53.93 25.28
C ALA A 106 23.30 54.81 25.40
N THR A 107 23.96 55.09 24.29
CA THR A 107 25.08 56.04 24.18
C THR A 107 24.91 56.90 22.94
N ALA A 108 25.50 58.09 22.89
CA ALA A 108 25.45 58.93 21.70
C ALA A 108 26.79 59.60 21.43
N ASP A 109 27.01 60.00 20.18
CA ASP A 109 28.20 60.76 19.78
C ASP A 109 28.22 62.17 20.39
N LYS A 110 27.06 62.81 20.47
CA LYS A 110 26.88 64.11 21.14
C LYS A 110 25.49 64.23 21.75
N SER A 111 25.42 64.87 22.91
CA SER A 111 24.16 65.24 23.58
C SER A 111 24.18 66.72 23.97
N TYR A 112 23.03 67.37 23.87
CA TYR A 112 22.86 68.76 24.30
C TYR A 112 22.44 68.83 25.78
N GLN A 113 23.31 69.39 26.62
CA GLN A 113 23.10 69.56 28.06
C GLN A 113 22.73 68.22 28.74
N ASP A 114 21.75 68.23 29.64
CA ASP A 114 21.33 67.07 30.43
C ASP A 114 20.43 66.11 29.62
N ASN A 115 20.26 66.30 28.31
CA ASN A 115 19.42 65.44 27.45
C ASN A 115 20.22 64.22 26.96
N THR A 116 20.61 63.40 27.93
CA THR A 116 21.46 62.22 27.75
C THR A 116 20.75 61.07 27.02
N PRO A 117 21.50 60.14 26.41
CA PRO A 117 20.93 59.07 25.56
C PRO A 117 19.98 58.11 26.27
N ASP A 118 20.19 57.88 27.57
CA ASP A 118 19.35 57.04 28.43
C ASP A 118 17.90 57.54 28.51
N LYS A 119 17.67 58.84 28.36
CA LYS A 119 16.34 59.46 28.31
C LYS A 119 15.51 59.05 27.08
N ALA A 120 16.12 58.49 26.05
CA ALA A 120 15.39 57.95 24.91
C ALA A 120 14.86 56.53 25.17
N ILE A 121 15.25 55.87 26.26
CA ILE A 121 14.88 54.48 26.58
C ILE A 121 14.32 54.32 28.00
N ASP A 122 14.00 55.42 28.69
CA ASP A 122 13.52 55.43 30.07
C ASP A 122 11.99 55.36 30.20
N THR A 123 11.27 55.25 29.07
CA THR A 123 9.79 55.25 28.95
C THR A 123 9.11 56.55 29.38
N ASN A 124 9.85 57.62 29.67
CA ASN A 124 9.31 58.89 30.11
C ASN A 124 9.29 59.92 28.97
N LEU A 125 8.11 60.11 28.37
CA LEU A 125 7.88 61.08 27.29
C LEU A 125 8.05 62.56 27.70
N GLU A 126 8.31 62.87 28.97
CA GLU A 126 8.71 64.22 29.40
C GLU A 126 10.22 64.46 29.27
N THR A 127 11.00 63.40 29.07
CA THR A 127 12.44 63.48 28.85
C THR A 127 12.80 63.05 27.43
N ARG A 128 13.99 63.43 26.98
CA ARG A 128 14.46 63.13 25.63
C ARG A 128 15.97 63.06 25.57
N TRP A 129 16.48 62.29 24.62
CA TRP A 129 17.79 62.53 24.06
C TRP A 129 17.71 63.70 23.06
N TRP A 130 18.72 64.56 23.08
CA TRP A 130 18.79 65.71 22.18
C TRP A 130 20.19 65.79 21.54
N ALA A 131 20.27 65.62 20.23
CA ALA A 131 21.51 65.81 19.48
C ALA A 131 21.93 67.29 19.51
N SER A 132 23.23 67.56 19.67
CA SER A 132 23.75 68.94 19.75
C SER A 132 24.00 69.60 18.39
N ASP A 133 23.66 68.94 17.28
CA ASP A 133 23.66 69.49 15.93
C ASP A 133 22.56 68.87 15.04
N TYR A 134 22.54 69.18 13.74
CA TYR A 134 21.55 68.68 12.76
C TYR A 134 21.76 67.22 12.35
N ARG A 135 22.74 66.56 12.98
CA ARG A 135 23.07 65.15 12.87
C ARG A 135 23.32 64.60 14.27
N GLY A 136 23.05 63.32 14.44
CA GLY A 136 23.33 62.66 15.72
C GLY A 136 23.34 61.17 15.53
N LYS A 137 24.09 60.48 16.38
CA LYS A 137 24.13 59.01 16.40
C LYS A 137 23.78 58.53 17.80
N LEU A 138 22.69 57.78 17.90
CA LEU A 138 22.26 57.09 19.11
C LEU A 138 22.56 55.60 18.96
N ASN A 139 23.43 55.06 19.80
CA ASN A 139 23.77 53.64 19.83
C ASN A 139 23.06 52.97 21.00
N LEU A 140 22.31 51.91 20.70
CA LEU A 140 21.66 51.07 21.69
C LEU A 140 22.36 49.73 21.73
N ARG A 141 22.90 49.35 22.89
CA ARG A 141 23.55 48.06 23.10
C ARG A 141 22.69 47.20 24.01
N PHE A 142 22.39 45.99 23.55
CA PHE A 142 21.53 45.06 24.27
C PHE A 142 22.37 44.13 25.15
N LYS A 143 21.83 43.79 26.32
CA LYS A 143 22.48 42.85 27.26
C LYS A 143 22.61 41.45 26.64
N ASN A 144 21.55 41.03 25.95
CA ASN A 144 21.48 39.78 25.18
C ASN A 144 21.26 40.12 23.70
N ILE A 145 21.58 39.19 22.81
CA ILE A 145 21.19 39.29 21.40
C ILE A 145 19.65 39.32 21.33
N THR A 146 19.09 40.30 20.62
CA THR A 146 17.65 40.56 20.52
C THR A 146 17.21 40.48 19.06
N ASN A 147 16.10 39.81 18.78
CA ASN A 147 15.49 39.82 17.45
C ASN A 147 14.76 41.16 17.26
N ILE A 148 15.03 41.86 16.15
CA ILE A 148 14.40 43.15 15.85
C ILE A 148 13.92 43.12 14.40
N ASN A 149 12.67 43.53 14.19
CA ASN A 149 12.07 43.68 12.86
C ASN A 149 11.47 45.07 12.61
N GLY A 150 11.40 45.89 13.66
CA GLY A 150 10.89 47.24 13.59
C GLY A 150 11.44 48.07 14.73
N VAL A 151 11.58 49.37 14.48
CA VAL A 151 11.90 50.35 15.51
C VAL A 151 10.92 51.49 15.39
N GLN A 152 10.25 51.79 16.50
CA GLN A 152 9.40 52.96 16.65
C GLN A 152 10.15 54.04 17.41
N LEU A 153 10.13 55.26 16.90
CA LEU A 153 10.68 56.44 17.56
C LEU A 153 9.56 57.43 17.88
N LYS A 154 9.62 58.06 19.06
CA LYS A 154 8.90 59.31 19.33
C LYS A 154 9.86 60.49 19.20
N VAL A 155 9.59 61.41 18.28
CA VAL A 155 10.52 62.49 17.92
C VAL A 155 9.82 63.84 17.84
N ASP A 156 10.57 64.92 18.04
CA ASP A 156 10.17 66.28 17.65
C ASP A 156 11.24 66.91 16.73
N ALA A 157 10.89 68.02 16.08
CA ALA A 157 11.84 68.84 15.34
C ALA A 157 11.68 70.29 15.73
N VAL A 158 12.77 70.97 16.09
CA VAL A 158 12.73 72.41 16.38
C VAL A 158 13.72 73.13 15.47
N PRO A 159 13.28 73.92 14.46
CA PRO A 159 11.91 74.06 13.94
C PRO A 159 11.50 72.88 13.03
N THR A 160 10.30 72.91 12.43
CA THR A 160 9.84 71.90 11.46
C THR A 160 10.88 71.64 10.36
N ALA A 161 11.25 70.38 10.15
CA ALA A 161 12.25 69.98 9.17
C ALA A 161 11.99 68.57 8.61
N LYS A 162 12.70 68.24 7.55
CA LYS A 162 12.72 66.89 6.98
C LYS A 162 13.80 66.07 7.69
N ASN A 163 13.37 65.13 8.52
CA ASN A 163 14.28 64.26 9.28
C ASN A 163 14.39 62.88 8.63
N THR A 164 15.61 62.36 8.58
CA THR A 164 15.94 61.02 8.13
C THR A 164 16.59 60.25 9.28
N TYR A 165 16.05 59.08 9.58
CA TYR A 165 16.53 58.17 10.62
C TYR A 165 17.03 56.91 9.91
N ILE A 166 18.30 56.58 10.10
CA ILE A 166 18.99 55.46 9.44
C ILE A 166 19.46 54.51 10.54
N LEU A 167 18.88 53.32 10.62
CA LEU A 167 19.36 52.26 11.49
C LEU A 167 20.51 51.51 10.86
N LYS A 168 21.56 51.24 11.64
CA LYS A 168 22.72 50.47 11.22
C LYS A 168 23.11 49.41 12.22
N TYR A 169 23.71 48.34 11.72
CA TYR A 169 24.39 47.31 12.49
C TYR A 169 25.72 46.97 11.82
N ASN A 170 26.84 47.01 12.56
CA ASN A 170 28.19 46.83 12.02
C ASN A 170 28.48 47.71 10.79
N GLY A 171 27.93 48.92 10.75
CA GLY A 171 28.07 49.86 9.63
C GLY A 171 27.15 49.63 8.44
N TYR A 172 26.42 48.51 8.38
CA TYR A 172 25.43 48.22 7.34
C TYR A 172 24.08 48.85 7.69
N ILE A 173 23.39 49.44 6.71
CA ILE A 173 22.04 49.99 6.90
C ILE A 173 21.05 48.84 7.00
N ILE A 174 20.29 48.80 8.09
CA ILE A 174 19.26 47.78 8.38
C ILE A 174 17.84 48.34 8.38
N GLY A 175 17.66 49.66 8.33
CA GLY A 175 16.35 50.30 8.24
C GLY A 175 16.50 51.79 8.00
N GLN A 176 15.55 52.43 7.33
CA GLN A 176 15.57 53.88 7.12
C GLN A 176 14.16 54.46 6.94
N LYS A 177 13.92 55.62 7.54
CA LYS A 177 12.69 56.40 7.30
C LYS A 177 13.02 57.88 7.17
N THR A 178 12.34 58.55 6.25
CA THR A 178 12.43 60.00 6.05
C THR A 178 11.04 60.59 6.03
N LEU A 179 10.81 61.65 6.82
CA LEU A 179 9.52 62.34 6.93
C LEU A 179 9.72 63.79 7.37
N ILE A 180 8.68 64.60 7.18
CA ILE A 180 8.61 65.94 7.76
C ILE A 180 8.14 65.78 9.22
N VAL A 181 8.92 66.30 10.16
CA VAL A 181 8.60 66.31 11.58
C VAL A 181 8.25 67.75 11.95
N GLU A 182 7.09 67.93 12.56
CA GLU A 182 6.57 69.26 12.91
C GLU A 182 7.08 69.76 14.25
N GLN A 183 7.22 71.08 14.37
CA GLN A 183 7.59 71.73 15.61
C GLN A 183 6.55 71.53 16.71
N ALA A 184 7.03 71.14 17.89
CA ALA A 184 6.23 70.95 19.10
C ALA A 184 5.12 69.88 18.97
N ASN A 185 5.27 68.94 18.03
CA ASN A 185 4.36 67.81 17.86
C ASN A 185 5.15 66.49 17.92
N LEU A 186 4.89 65.69 18.95
CA LEU A 186 5.49 64.36 19.10
C LEU A 186 5.02 63.45 17.97
N THR A 187 5.91 63.22 17.02
CA THR A 187 5.64 62.41 15.84
C THR A 187 6.14 60.99 16.09
N THR A 188 5.28 60.00 15.84
CA THR A 188 5.70 58.60 15.82
C THR A 188 6.34 58.28 14.48
N VAL A 189 7.51 57.65 14.52
CA VAL A 189 8.25 57.20 13.33
C VAL A 189 8.43 55.71 13.41
N ASP A 190 7.65 54.98 12.62
CA ASP A 190 7.83 53.55 12.44
C ASP A 190 8.85 53.30 11.33
N ILE A 191 9.90 52.55 11.67
CA ILE A 191 10.99 52.19 10.78
C ILE A 191 11.05 50.67 10.68
N ASP A 192 10.74 50.15 9.49
CA ASP A 192 10.94 48.73 9.19
C ASP A 192 12.44 48.41 9.25
N VAL A 193 12.78 47.33 9.94
CA VAL A 193 14.16 46.85 10.08
C VAL A 193 14.27 45.49 9.38
N ILE A 194 15.39 45.25 8.70
CA ILE A 194 15.76 43.92 8.19
C ILE A 194 15.67 42.95 9.37
N ASN A 195 14.73 42.02 9.32
CA ASN A 195 14.51 41.08 10.42
C ASN A 195 15.82 40.33 10.75
N GLY A 196 16.28 40.41 12.00
CA GLY A 196 17.58 39.87 12.38
C GLY A 196 17.85 39.89 13.88
N ASN A 197 18.91 39.19 14.25
CA ASN A 197 19.41 39.11 15.63
C ASN A 197 20.52 40.15 15.83
N TYR A 198 20.27 41.14 16.68
CA TYR A 198 21.14 42.28 16.91
C TYR A 198 21.57 42.30 18.37
N ASN A 199 22.87 42.48 18.63
CA ASN A 199 23.39 42.82 19.96
C ASN A 199 23.55 44.34 20.16
N GLU A 200 23.45 45.12 19.07
CA GLU A 200 23.43 46.57 19.09
C GLU A 200 22.75 47.13 17.82
N ILE A 201 22.26 48.38 17.89
CA ILE A 201 21.81 49.16 16.74
C ILE A 201 22.30 50.62 16.87
N GLU A 202 22.78 51.20 15.77
CA GLU A 202 23.09 52.63 15.65
C GLU A 202 21.93 53.32 14.91
N ILE A 203 21.35 54.36 15.48
CA ILE A 203 20.37 55.24 14.85
C ILE A 203 21.10 56.52 14.44
N GLU A 204 21.43 56.64 13.16
CA GLU A 204 21.98 57.86 12.58
C GLU A 204 20.83 58.76 12.13
N CYS A 205 20.70 59.91 12.78
CA CYS A 205 19.67 60.89 12.50
C CYS A 205 20.26 62.05 11.68
N LYS A 206 19.54 62.53 10.66
CA LYS A 206 19.91 63.66 9.79
C LYS A 206 18.72 64.57 9.57
N SER A 207 18.90 65.87 9.77
CA SER A 207 17.88 66.88 9.50
C SER A 207 18.23 67.77 8.32
N GLU A 208 17.25 68.01 7.44
CA GLU A 208 17.33 68.89 6.27
C GLU A 208 16.26 69.97 6.37
N GLY A 209 16.63 71.24 6.12
CA GLY A 209 15.68 72.35 6.09
C GLY A 209 14.69 72.23 4.94
N LEU A 210 13.47 72.70 5.15
CA LEU A 210 12.48 72.83 4.08
C LEU A 210 12.73 74.10 3.26
N GLU A 211 12.58 74.00 1.94
CA GLU A 211 12.75 75.13 1.03
C GLU A 211 11.72 76.24 1.38
N GLY A 212 12.21 77.46 1.66
CA GLY A 212 11.37 78.58 2.10
C GLY A 212 11.06 78.62 3.60
N SER A 213 11.64 77.74 4.43
CA SER A 213 11.45 77.77 5.88
C SER A 213 12.41 78.72 6.62
N ILE A 214 12.07 79.05 7.86
CA ILE A 214 12.88 79.84 8.79
C ILE A 214 14.20 79.18 9.22
N SER A 215 14.41 77.89 8.93
CA SER A 215 15.69 77.21 9.16
C SER A 215 16.07 76.37 7.93
N PRO A 216 16.76 76.97 6.94
CA PRO A 216 17.18 76.26 5.72
C PRO A 216 18.24 75.17 6.00
N ASN A 217 18.84 75.17 7.20
CA ASN A 217 19.91 74.24 7.58
C ASN A 217 19.41 72.98 8.32
N GLY A 218 18.11 72.85 8.59
CA GLY A 218 17.51 71.71 9.31
C GLY A 218 17.03 72.05 10.73
N SER A 219 16.63 71.00 11.47
CA SER A 219 16.20 71.05 12.86
C SER A 219 17.18 70.34 13.78
N TRP A 220 17.16 70.75 15.04
CA TRP A 220 17.75 69.94 16.09
C TRP A 220 16.97 68.61 16.18
N ILE A 221 17.66 67.51 16.47
CA ILE A 221 17.09 66.18 16.50
C ILE A 221 16.83 65.77 17.96
N SER A 222 15.60 65.42 18.27
CA SER A 222 15.25 64.85 19.58
C SER A 222 14.58 63.49 19.43
N ILE A 223 14.87 62.59 20.38
CA ILE A 223 14.20 61.30 20.51
C ILE A 223 13.75 61.16 21.96
N TYR A 224 12.45 61.08 22.15
CA TYR A 224 11.79 60.93 23.45
C TYR A 224 11.64 59.46 23.84
N GLU A 225 11.50 58.59 22.85
CA GLU A 225 11.31 57.18 23.09
C GLU A 225 11.84 56.41 21.88
N VAL A 226 12.54 55.32 22.17
CA VAL A 226 12.81 54.25 21.23
C VAL A 226 12.08 53.03 21.75
N LEU A 227 11.32 52.39 20.89
CA LEU A 227 10.74 51.09 21.16
C LEU A 227 11.09 50.15 20.03
N LEU A 228 11.36 48.91 20.39
CA LEU A 228 11.61 47.83 19.45
C LEU A 228 10.31 47.06 19.22
N SER A 229 10.21 46.56 18.00
CA SER A 229 9.29 45.48 17.67
C SER A 229 10.10 44.24 17.42
N ASP A 230 9.66 43.14 18.01
CA ASP A 230 10.07 41.81 17.59
C ASP A 230 8.88 41.06 16.98
N LYS A 231 9.22 40.07 16.16
CA LYS A 231 8.33 38.96 15.86
C LYS A 231 8.97 37.79 16.55
N GLU A 232 8.52 37.55 17.78
CA GLU A 232 8.89 36.34 18.50
C GLU A 232 8.10 35.17 17.89
N GLU A 233 8.81 34.18 17.38
CA GLU A 233 8.21 32.90 16.99
C GLU A 233 7.81 32.17 18.27
N LEU A 234 6.51 32.08 18.55
CA LEU A 234 6.00 31.38 19.73
C LEU A 234 6.03 29.87 19.55
N ALA A 235 5.58 29.44 18.37
CA ALA A 235 5.55 28.06 17.96
C ALA A 235 5.44 28.02 16.44
N SER A 236 5.99 26.98 15.82
CA SER A 236 5.76 26.71 14.41
C SER A 236 5.46 25.25 14.21
N ASP A 237 4.66 25.00 13.19
CA ASP A 237 4.43 23.68 12.64
C ASP A 237 4.69 23.72 11.14
N THR A 238 5.28 22.65 10.62
CA THR A 238 5.73 22.57 9.24
C THR A 238 5.10 21.35 8.59
N CYS A 239 4.39 21.58 7.49
CA CYS A 239 3.87 20.51 6.66
C CYS A 239 4.63 20.46 5.32
N ILE A 240 4.98 19.24 4.90
CA ILE A 240 5.49 19.01 3.56
C ILE A 240 4.29 18.76 2.67
N ILE A 241 4.08 19.67 1.74
CA ILE A 241 3.03 19.55 0.77
C ILE A 241 3.60 18.89 -0.48
N THR A 242 3.23 17.64 -0.74
CA THR A 242 3.53 16.95 -2.00
C THR A 242 2.46 17.27 -3.05
N ASN A 243 2.85 17.21 -4.33
CA ASN A 243 2.00 17.57 -5.45
C ASN A 243 0.63 16.84 -5.39
N LEU A 244 -0.43 17.56 -5.75
CA LEU A 244 -1.77 17.02 -6.00
C LEU A 244 -2.01 16.65 -7.48
N GLY A 245 -0.97 16.77 -8.30
CA GLY A 245 -0.91 16.27 -9.67
C GLY A 245 -0.23 14.90 -9.77
N ASP A 246 -0.45 14.01 -8.81
CA ASP A 246 0.00 12.61 -8.82
C ASP A 246 -0.69 11.77 -9.91
N HIS A 247 -1.04 12.37 -11.05
CA HIS A 247 -1.33 11.66 -12.29
C HIS A 247 -0.08 11.58 -13.19
N ILE A 248 1.02 12.27 -12.88
CA ILE A 248 2.11 12.39 -13.87
C ILE A 248 2.97 11.12 -13.96
N GLN A 249 3.26 10.49 -12.81
CA GLN A 249 4.17 9.34 -12.70
C GLN A 249 3.49 8.05 -12.24
N VAL A 250 2.16 7.96 -12.36
CA VAL A 250 1.42 6.79 -11.89
C VAL A 250 0.61 6.10 -12.97
N ILE A 251 0.26 4.85 -12.71
CA ILE A 251 -0.82 4.13 -13.37
C ILE A 251 -2.12 4.44 -12.63
N ASP A 252 -3.00 5.20 -13.25
CA ASP A 252 -4.30 5.63 -12.73
C ASP A 252 -5.45 5.25 -13.68
N GLU A 253 -6.69 5.54 -13.27
CA GLU A 253 -7.91 5.36 -14.09
C GLU A 253 -7.89 6.09 -15.45
N HIS A 254 -6.97 7.05 -15.61
CA HIS A 254 -6.76 7.78 -16.85
C HIS A 254 -5.75 7.11 -17.79
N THR A 255 -5.04 6.09 -17.31
CA THR A 255 -4.08 5.29 -18.10
C THR A 255 -4.85 4.27 -18.93
N LEU A 256 -4.93 4.50 -20.24
CA LEU A 256 -5.66 3.63 -21.15
C LEU A 256 -4.89 2.38 -21.57
N LEU A 257 -3.55 2.49 -21.64
CA LEU A 257 -2.63 1.44 -22.05
C LEU A 257 -1.26 1.78 -21.45
N TYR A 258 -0.58 0.79 -20.90
CA TYR A 258 0.80 0.93 -20.44
C TYR A 258 1.60 -0.35 -20.68
N LEU A 259 2.66 -0.25 -21.47
CA LEU A 259 3.55 -1.36 -21.79
C LEU A 259 4.94 -1.09 -21.21
N LYS A 260 5.28 -1.80 -20.14
CA LYS A 260 6.59 -1.79 -19.46
C LYS A 260 7.71 -2.45 -20.26
N ALA A 261 7.35 -3.25 -21.26
CA ALA A 261 8.27 -4.08 -22.04
C ALA A 261 9.01 -5.17 -21.24
N GLU A 262 8.50 -5.58 -20.07
CA GLU A 262 8.91 -6.81 -19.39
C GLU A 262 8.44 -8.07 -20.16
N ASP A 263 7.26 -7.94 -20.75
CA ASP A 263 6.61 -8.86 -21.67
C ASP A 263 5.70 -8.06 -22.63
N PHE A 264 4.71 -8.73 -23.25
CA PHE A 264 3.73 -8.07 -24.12
C PHE A 264 2.41 -7.72 -23.41
N THR A 265 2.40 -7.67 -22.08
CA THR A 265 1.20 -7.44 -21.28
C THR A 265 0.95 -5.94 -21.08
N ASP A 266 -0.32 -5.55 -21.15
CA ASP A 266 -0.77 -4.22 -20.74
C ASP A 266 -0.89 -4.12 -19.22
N SER A 267 -0.03 -3.31 -18.61
CA SER A 267 -0.01 -3.02 -17.18
C SER A 267 -1.01 -1.94 -16.76
N SER A 268 -1.85 -1.43 -17.67
CA SER A 268 -2.95 -0.54 -17.32
C SER A 268 -4.13 -1.27 -16.66
N PHE A 269 -5.11 -0.52 -16.16
CA PHE A 269 -6.36 -1.11 -15.64
C PHE A 269 -7.23 -1.78 -16.72
N ASN A 270 -6.94 -1.59 -18.01
CA ASN A 270 -7.75 -2.13 -19.11
C ASN A 270 -7.31 -3.51 -19.59
N ASN A 271 -6.08 -3.94 -19.27
CA ASN A 271 -5.53 -5.25 -19.63
C ASN A 271 -5.76 -5.61 -21.12
N ILE A 272 -5.35 -4.70 -22.02
CA ILE A 272 -5.55 -4.85 -23.46
C ILE A 272 -4.65 -5.94 -24.04
N ASP A 273 -5.22 -6.89 -24.78
CA ASP A 273 -4.47 -7.94 -25.49
C ASP A 273 -3.59 -7.37 -26.61
N ILE A 274 -2.27 -7.49 -26.48
CA ILE A 274 -1.28 -7.01 -27.46
C ILE A 274 -0.83 -8.15 -28.36
N THR A 275 -0.89 -7.96 -29.68
CA THR A 275 -0.33 -8.94 -30.63
C THR A 275 1.11 -8.57 -30.98
N PRO A 276 2.12 -9.39 -30.63
CA PRO A 276 3.52 -8.99 -30.72
C PRO A 276 4.11 -8.97 -32.14
N GLY A 277 3.44 -9.58 -33.12
CA GLY A 277 3.82 -9.51 -34.54
C GLY A 277 5.32 -9.67 -34.78
N GLY A 278 5.97 -10.69 -34.20
CA GLY A 278 7.40 -10.98 -34.37
C GLY A 278 8.38 -10.10 -33.58
N THR A 279 7.90 -9.05 -32.89
CA THR A 279 8.67 -8.21 -31.97
C THR A 279 9.28 -9.05 -30.86
N GLN A 280 10.46 -8.65 -30.40
CA GLN A 280 11.16 -9.31 -29.29
C GLN A 280 11.30 -8.33 -28.13
N VAL A 281 11.22 -8.86 -26.92
CA VAL A 281 11.67 -8.18 -25.70
C VAL A 281 13.14 -8.53 -25.48
N ILE A 282 13.98 -7.53 -25.20
CA ILE A 282 15.43 -7.70 -24.97
C ILE A 282 15.88 -6.94 -23.71
N ASP A 283 16.92 -7.46 -23.04
CA ASP A 283 17.54 -6.88 -21.83
C ASP A 283 18.51 -5.73 -22.18
N ASP A 284 17.99 -4.68 -22.81
CA ASP A 284 18.74 -3.47 -23.20
C ASP A 284 17.84 -2.23 -23.14
N GLY A 285 16.86 -2.25 -22.23
CA GLY A 285 15.91 -1.18 -21.99
C GLY A 285 16.47 -0.03 -21.14
N TYR A 286 15.70 1.05 -21.02
CA TYR A 286 16.06 2.16 -20.14
C TYR A 286 15.96 1.75 -18.67
N PHE A 287 14.94 0.94 -18.33
CA PHE A 287 14.76 0.39 -16.98
C PHE A 287 15.05 -1.11 -16.85
N GLY A 288 15.60 -1.73 -17.90
CA GLY A 288 15.96 -3.15 -17.91
C GLY A 288 15.65 -3.78 -19.25
N LYS A 289 14.37 -3.87 -19.61
CA LYS A 289 13.92 -4.49 -20.87
C LYS A 289 13.25 -3.50 -21.82
N CYS A 290 13.23 -3.81 -23.11
CA CYS A 290 12.55 -3.00 -24.12
C CYS A 290 12.04 -3.82 -25.30
N PHE A 291 11.08 -3.25 -26.04
CA PHE A 291 10.66 -3.79 -27.33
C PHE A 291 11.67 -3.43 -28.41
N ASN A 292 12.13 -4.44 -29.14
CA ASN A 292 13.14 -4.29 -30.18
C ASN A 292 12.53 -4.42 -31.60
N PHE A 293 12.65 -3.34 -32.38
CA PHE A 293 12.17 -3.26 -33.77
C PHE A 293 13.34 -3.04 -34.73
N THR A 294 13.97 -4.13 -35.19
CA THR A 294 15.17 -4.14 -36.05
C THR A 294 14.93 -4.74 -37.44
N ASN A 295 13.76 -5.34 -37.69
CA ASN A 295 13.41 -5.84 -39.02
C ASN A 295 11.95 -5.56 -39.39
N ILE A 296 11.64 -5.58 -40.70
CA ILE A 296 10.36 -5.13 -41.27
C ILE A 296 9.13 -5.92 -40.78
N ASN A 297 9.34 -7.10 -40.20
CA ASN A 297 8.26 -7.97 -39.74
C ASN A 297 7.90 -7.74 -38.28
N GLN A 298 8.68 -6.95 -37.53
CA GLN A 298 8.48 -6.69 -36.10
C GLN A 298 7.55 -5.51 -35.87
N ARG A 299 6.43 -5.77 -35.18
CA ARG A 299 5.45 -4.75 -34.78
C ARG A 299 4.53 -5.23 -33.67
N LEU A 300 4.13 -4.35 -32.77
CA LEU A 300 3.04 -4.62 -31.82
C LEU A 300 1.72 -4.13 -32.41
N ARG A 301 0.64 -4.89 -32.23
CA ARG A 301 -0.72 -4.47 -32.59
C ARG A 301 -1.58 -4.34 -31.35
N ILE A 302 -2.21 -3.20 -31.24
CA ILE A 302 -3.21 -2.89 -30.22
C ILE A 302 -4.57 -2.86 -30.92
N PRO A 303 -5.49 -3.76 -30.56
CA PRO A 303 -6.76 -3.93 -31.26
C PRO A 303 -7.55 -2.63 -31.38
N ASP A 304 -8.15 -2.39 -32.55
CA ASP A 304 -9.05 -1.24 -32.71
C ASP A 304 -10.20 -1.26 -31.69
N GLY A 305 -10.57 -0.09 -31.18
CA GLY A 305 -11.63 0.07 -30.18
C GLY A 305 -11.27 -0.36 -28.75
N SER A 306 -10.09 -0.92 -28.50
CA SER A 306 -9.62 -1.27 -27.14
C SER A 306 -9.31 -0.05 -26.26
N TYR A 307 -9.02 1.09 -26.88
CA TYR A 307 -8.81 2.37 -26.23
C TYR A 307 -9.48 3.48 -27.05
N LYS A 308 -9.76 4.62 -26.40
CA LYS A 308 -10.38 5.77 -27.06
C LYS A 308 -9.75 7.09 -26.60
N LEU A 309 -9.19 7.84 -27.53
CA LEU A 309 -8.69 9.20 -27.31
C LEU A 309 -9.87 10.19 -27.44
N ASN A 310 -10.15 10.96 -26.40
CA ASN A 310 -11.27 11.91 -26.39
C ASN A 310 -10.74 13.37 -26.45
N ASP A 311 -11.37 14.31 -25.77
CA ASP A 311 -11.10 15.76 -25.86
C ASP A 311 -9.69 16.15 -25.40
N GLU A 312 -9.11 15.41 -24.46
CA GLU A 312 -7.72 15.55 -24.01
C GLU A 312 -7.04 14.18 -23.93
N TRP A 313 -5.74 14.10 -24.20
CA TRP A 313 -4.98 12.86 -24.09
C TRP A 313 -3.46 13.09 -24.13
N THR A 314 -2.73 12.07 -23.70
CA THR A 314 -1.26 12.00 -23.73
C THR A 314 -0.80 10.65 -24.28
N ILE A 315 0.19 10.65 -25.17
CA ILE A 315 0.96 9.46 -25.55
C ILE A 315 2.41 9.75 -25.22
N ASP A 316 3.03 8.91 -24.39
CA ASP A 316 4.42 9.08 -23.98
C ASP A 316 5.19 7.76 -23.95
N PHE A 317 6.48 7.81 -24.29
CA PHE A 317 7.33 6.62 -24.36
C PHE A 317 8.82 6.98 -24.40
N ARG A 318 9.66 6.01 -24.04
CA ARG A 318 11.12 6.07 -24.26
C ARG A 318 11.44 5.52 -25.64
N LEU A 319 12.32 6.21 -26.36
CA LEU A 319 12.74 5.86 -27.70
C LEU A 319 14.26 5.78 -27.77
N TYR A 320 14.77 4.71 -28.40
CA TYR A 320 16.18 4.56 -28.77
C TYR A 320 16.30 4.27 -30.26
N MET A 321 16.92 5.16 -31.03
CA MET A 321 17.20 4.93 -32.45
C MET A 321 18.56 4.25 -32.60
N ASN A 322 18.64 3.07 -33.23
CA ASN A 322 19.93 2.40 -33.43
C ASN A 322 20.80 3.11 -34.50
N SER A 323 20.15 3.69 -35.51
CA SER A 323 20.76 4.50 -36.57
C SER A 323 19.69 5.29 -37.30
N LEU A 324 20.05 6.47 -37.79
CA LEU A 324 19.21 7.33 -38.64
C LEU A 324 19.55 7.22 -40.14
N SER A 325 20.52 6.38 -40.52
CA SER A 325 21.09 6.40 -41.88
C SER A 325 20.31 5.58 -42.92
N THR A 326 19.60 4.52 -42.52
CA THR A 326 18.80 3.67 -43.42
C THR A 326 17.67 2.98 -42.66
N PRO A 327 16.40 3.02 -43.15
CA PRO A 327 15.87 3.81 -44.28
C PRO A 327 15.95 5.33 -44.06
N THR A 328 15.56 6.14 -45.07
CA THR A 328 15.61 7.62 -44.98
C THR A 328 14.56 8.22 -44.04
N SER A 329 13.56 7.43 -43.65
CA SER A 329 12.45 7.77 -42.75
C SER A 329 11.99 6.53 -41.99
N PHE A 330 11.67 6.67 -40.72
CA PHE A 330 11.25 5.62 -39.80
C PHE A 330 9.89 5.97 -39.21
N ASP A 331 8.90 5.12 -39.37
CA ASP A 331 7.61 5.26 -38.69
C ASP A 331 7.67 4.45 -37.38
N ILE A 332 7.45 5.14 -36.27
CA ILE A 332 7.61 4.59 -34.92
C ILE A 332 6.29 3.98 -34.44
N LEU A 333 5.19 4.68 -34.71
CA LEU A 333 3.84 4.21 -34.45
C LEU A 333 2.82 4.90 -35.35
N GLY A 334 1.69 4.25 -35.57
CA GLY A 334 0.61 4.85 -36.35
C GLY A 334 -0.74 4.16 -36.16
N LYS A 335 -1.80 4.95 -36.35
CA LYS A 335 -3.20 4.52 -36.35
C LYS A 335 -3.91 5.09 -37.57
N GLY A 336 -4.67 4.26 -38.29
CA GLY A 336 -5.55 4.71 -39.39
C GLY A 336 -4.88 5.04 -40.73
N TYR A 337 -3.55 4.90 -40.89
CA TYR A 337 -2.86 5.25 -42.14
C TYR A 337 -2.84 4.07 -43.15
N TYR A 338 -3.42 4.25 -44.35
CA TYR A 338 -3.29 3.31 -45.48
C TYR A 338 -3.27 4.05 -46.81
N GLN A 339 -2.23 3.86 -47.64
CA GLN A 339 -2.20 4.39 -49.02
C GLN A 339 -3.36 3.81 -49.85
N GLY A 340 -4.52 4.47 -49.82
CA GLY A 340 -5.72 4.13 -50.59
C GLY A 340 -7.02 3.92 -49.80
N GLY A 341 -7.11 4.37 -48.53
CA GLY A 341 -8.28 4.17 -47.65
C GLY A 341 -8.71 5.46 -46.95
N VAL A 342 -9.99 5.55 -46.57
CA VAL A 342 -10.69 6.77 -46.14
C VAL A 342 -10.60 7.04 -44.62
N ASN A 343 -9.60 6.47 -43.93
CA ASN A 343 -9.60 6.46 -42.47
C ASN A 343 -8.72 7.58 -41.93
N ASN A 344 -9.28 8.42 -41.06
CA ASN A 344 -8.51 9.43 -40.34
C ASN A 344 -7.53 8.77 -39.35
N GLY A 345 -6.51 9.50 -38.91
CA GLY A 345 -5.58 8.99 -37.90
C GLY A 345 -4.28 9.78 -37.82
N PHE A 346 -3.25 9.14 -37.29
CA PHE A 346 -1.95 9.77 -37.08
C PHE A 346 -0.78 8.80 -37.26
N VAL A 347 0.40 9.36 -37.55
CA VAL A 347 1.67 8.63 -37.66
C VAL A 347 2.77 9.46 -37.00
N VAL A 348 3.62 8.80 -36.20
CA VAL A 348 4.85 9.39 -35.68
C VAL A 348 6.01 8.92 -36.54
N ARG A 349 6.68 9.86 -37.21
CA ARG A 349 7.78 9.62 -38.14
C ARG A 349 9.06 10.32 -37.71
N ILE A 350 10.20 9.68 -37.93
CA ILE A 350 11.54 10.25 -37.75
C ILE A 350 12.25 10.21 -39.10
N GLU A 351 12.85 11.32 -39.50
CA GLU A 351 13.63 11.43 -40.73
C GLU A 351 15.12 11.19 -40.46
N SER A 352 15.87 10.84 -41.50
CA SER A 352 17.31 10.56 -41.42
C SER A 352 18.18 11.71 -40.89
N ASN A 353 17.67 12.94 -40.86
CA ASN A 353 18.33 14.10 -40.24
C ASN A 353 17.98 14.30 -38.75
N GLY A 354 17.27 13.35 -38.13
CA GLY A 354 16.85 13.42 -36.73
C GLY A 354 15.65 14.35 -36.49
N SER A 355 14.96 14.83 -37.53
CA SER A 355 13.68 15.54 -37.35
C SER A 355 12.56 14.55 -37.05
N MET A 356 11.66 14.92 -36.13
CA MET A 356 10.50 14.11 -35.75
C MET A 356 9.21 14.80 -36.17
N HIS A 357 8.26 14.05 -36.71
CA HIS A 357 7.00 14.53 -37.26
C HIS A 357 5.85 13.75 -36.64
N VAL A 358 4.90 14.45 -36.04
CA VAL A 358 3.59 13.88 -35.70
C VAL A 358 2.63 14.29 -36.81
N LEU A 359 2.31 13.36 -37.69
CA LEU A 359 1.54 13.56 -38.92
C LEU A 359 0.07 13.22 -38.66
N LEU A 360 -0.83 14.17 -38.90
CA LEU A 360 -2.28 13.92 -38.91
C LEU A 360 -2.73 13.63 -40.34
N THR A 361 -3.52 12.59 -40.54
CA THR A 361 -3.92 12.09 -41.86
C THR A 361 -5.43 11.83 -41.97
N ASN A 362 -5.97 11.90 -43.19
CA ASN A 362 -7.30 11.39 -43.55
C ASN A 362 -7.24 10.05 -44.29
N GLY A 363 -6.12 9.33 -44.14
CA GLY A 363 -5.87 8.05 -44.83
C GLY A 363 -5.40 8.22 -46.28
N SER A 364 -5.71 9.34 -46.94
CA SER A 364 -5.28 9.59 -48.32
C SER A 364 -4.15 10.63 -48.44
N ALA A 365 -4.04 11.55 -47.48
CA ALA A 365 -3.03 12.59 -47.44
C ALA A 365 -2.64 12.97 -46.01
N ILE A 366 -1.48 13.61 -45.85
CA ILE A 366 -1.10 14.31 -44.63
C ILE A 366 -1.83 15.65 -44.64
N ILE A 367 -2.59 15.96 -43.60
CA ILE A 367 -3.38 17.19 -43.50
C ILE A 367 -2.62 18.24 -42.66
N LYS A 368 -2.05 17.81 -41.52
CA LYS A 368 -1.31 18.67 -40.59
C LYS A 368 -0.11 17.91 -40.02
N ARG A 369 0.87 18.63 -39.50
CA ARG A 369 2.01 18.03 -38.80
C ARG A 369 2.62 18.94 -37.73
N VAL A 370 2.95 18.36 -36.58
CA VAL A 370 3.85 18.95 -35.59
C VAL A 370 5.26 18.49 -35.92
N VAL A 371 6.25 19.38 -35.87
CA VAL A 371 7.62 19.09 -36.29
C VAL A 371 8.63 19.48 -35.21
N ALA A 372 9.49 18.55 -34.83
CA ALA A 372 10.77 18.82 -34.22
C ALA A 372 11.83 18.98 -35.32
N LEU A 373 12.68 20.00 -35.22
CA LEU A 373 13.68 20.31 -36.26
C LEU A 373 14.77 19.24 -36.35
N ALA A 374 15.60 19.33 -37.39
CA ALA A 374 16.74 18.43 -37.59
C ALA A 374 17.64 18.40 -36.35
N GLY A 375 18.10 17.19 -35.97
CA GLY A 375 18.90 16.96 -34.77
C GLY A 375 18.12 16.89 -33.45
N ALA A 376 16.79 16.91 -33.46
CA ALA A 376 16.00 16.75 -32.25
C ALA A 376 16.06 15.33 -31.68
N ILE A 377 16.13 14.33 -32.57
CA ILE A 377 16.35 12.93 -32.23
C ILE A 377 17.80 12.55 -32.51
N GLU A 378 18.45 11.99 -31.50
CA GLU A 378 19.79 11.44 -31.59
C GLU A 378 19.72 9.91 -31.70
N PHE A 379 20.65 9.33 -32.47
CA PHE A 379 20.81 7.88 -32.49
C PHE A 379 21.74 7.45 -31.37
N LYS A 380 21.53 6.24 -30.88
CA LYS A 380 22.24 5.62 -29.76
C LYS A 380 22.05 6.32 -28.40
N THR A 381 20.98 7.09 -28.26
CA THR A 381 20.60 7.77 -27.02
C THR A 381 19.14 7.45 -26.72
N TRP A 382 18.83 7.12 -25.46
CA TRP A 382 17.45 7.01 -24.98
C TRP A 382 16.88 8.41 -24.79
N GLN A 383 15.75 8.70 -25.41
CA GLN A 383 15.04 9.96 -25.27
C GLN A 383 13.59 9.73 -24.89
N HIS A 384 13.01 10.62 -24.08
CA HIS A 384 11.58 10.57 -23.77
C HIS A 384 10.80 11.41 -24.76
N ILE A 385 9.78 10.81 -25.35
CA ILE A 385 8.90 11.44 -26.33
C ILE A 385 7.52 11.56 -25.71
N CYS A 386 6.93 12.75 -25.75
CA CYS A 386 5.59 12.97 -25.23
C CYS A 386 4.78 13.85 -26.19
N ILE A 387 3.58 13.35 -26.54
CA ILE A 387 2.63 13.99 -27.45
C ILE A 387 1.35 14.24 -26.66
N ILE A 388 0.91 15.49 -26.62
CA ILE A 388 -0.21 15.92 -25.77
C ILE A 388 -1.22 16.66 -26.61
N TYR A 389 -2.48 16.31 -26.47
CA TYR A 389 -3.59 17.05 -27.05
C TYR A 389 -4.46 17.62 -25.94
N LYS A 390 -4.64 18.94 -25.98
CA LYS A 390 -5.45 19.67 -25.01
C LYS A 390 -6.05 20.90 -25.66
N ASN A 391 -7.35 21.15 -25.48
CA ASN A 391 -8.03 22.35 -25.99
C ASN A 391 -7.76 22.62 -27.48
N CYS A 392 -7.86 21.59 -28.32
CA CYS A 392 -7.56 21.68 -29.75
C CYS A 392 -6.09 22.01 -30.08
N VAL A 393 -5.15 21.79 -29.16
CA VAL A 393 -3.71 22.02 -29.38
C VAL A 393 -2.96 20.71 -29.22
N LEU A 394 -2.30 20.27 -30.29
CA LEU A 394 -1.38 19.14 -30.29
C LEU A 394 0.04 19.66 -30.03
N SER A 395 0.66 19.21 -28.95
CA SER A 395 2.00 19.63 -28.49
C SER A 395 2.96 18.46 -28.45
N LEU A 396 4.23 18.71 -28.79
CA LEU A 396 5.32 17.75 -28.77
C LEU A 396 6.39 18.18 -27.76
N TYR A 397 6.80 17.24 -26.92
CA TYR A 397 7.88 17.36 -25.94
C TYR A 397 8.93 16.28 -26.18
N ILE A 398 10.21 16.64 -26.03
CA ILE A 398 11.35 15.71 -26.08
C ILE A 398 12.19 15.96 -24.83
N ASP A 399 12.50 14.90 -24.09
CA ASP A 399 13.23 14.94 -22.82
C ASP A 399 12.64 15.96 -21.83
N GLY A 400 11.31 16.00 -21.76
CA GLY A 400 10.57 16.89 -20.88
C GLY A 400 10.52 18.36 -21.31
N LYS A 401 11.13 18.71 -22.46
CA LYS A 401 11.14 20.08 -22.98
C LYS A 401 10.15 20.24 -24.12
N PHE A 402 9.36 21.30 -24.07
CA PHE A 402 8.46 21.70 -25.14
C PHE A 402 9.24 21.99 -26.42
N ILE A 403 8.82 21.39 -27.53
CA ILE A 403 9.46 21.53 -28.84
C ILE A 403 8.62 22.38 -29.77
N SER A 404 7.37 21.97 -29.99
CA SER A 404 6.45 22.67 -30.90
C SER A 404 5.00 22.24 -30.66
N SER A 405 4.06 23.03 -31.19
CA SER A 405 2.64 22.71 -31.16
C SER A 405 1.93 23.18 -32.43
N LEU A 406 0.72 22.66 -32.65
CA LEU A 406 -0.21 23.16 -33.66
C LEU A 406 -1.65 23.13 -33.16
N ILE A 407 -2.48 24.02 -33.71
CA ILE A 407 -3.92 24.01 -33.45
C ILE A 407 -4.60 23.02 -34.41
N ASP A 408 -5.34 22.08 -33.85
CA ASP A 408 -6.17 21.14 -34.57
C ASP A 408 -7.63 21.15 -34.10
N ASN A 409 -8.54 21.49 -35.01
CA ASN A 409 -9.97 21.63 -34.71
C ASN A 409 -10.83 20.53 -35.36
N ASP A 410 -10.28 19.68 -36.24
CA ASP A 410 -11.10 18.98 -37.25
C ASP A 410 -10.63 17.55 -37.61
N VAL A 411 -9.65 16.93 -36.93
CA VAL A 411 -9.18 15.59 -37.30
C VAL A 411 -9.55 14.52 -36.27
N ASP A 412 -10.30 13.51 -36.71
CA ASP A 412 -10.54 12.30 -35.91
C ASP A 412 -9.28 11.43 -35.85
N ILE A 413 -8.51 11.58 -34.79
CA ILE A 413 -7.28 10.84 -34.54
C ILE A 413 -7.53 9.38 -34.10
N ASN A 414 -8.75 9.01 -33.72
CA ASN A 414 -9.06 7.66 -33.28
C ASN A 414 -9.06 6.67 -34.43
N GLY A 415 -9.25 7.11 -35.68
CA GLY A 415 -9.17 6.29 -36.89
C GLY A 415 -9.99 5.01 -36.87
N THR A 416 -11.01 4.92 -37.72
CA THR A 416 -11.96 3.80 -37.68
C THR A 416 -11.44 2.52 -38.36
N GLY A 417 -11.62 1.38 -37.71
CA GLY A 417 -11.47 0.04 -38.29
C GLY A 417 -10.04 -0.47 -38.43
N LYS A 418 -9.08 0.12 -37.71
CA LYS A 418 -7.65 -0.26 -37.76
C LYS A 418 -6.94 -0.17 -36.41
N ASP A 419 -6.20 -1.25 -36.10
CA ASP A 419 -5.33 -1.36 -34.93
C ASP A 419 -4.30 -0.23 -34.89
N LEU A 420 -3.91 0.15 -33.67
CA LEU A 420 -2.69 0.93 -33.47
C LEU A 420 -1.49 0.01 -33.59
N ILE A 421 -0.49 0.46 -34.33
CA ILE A 421 0.72 -0.31 -34.58
C ILE A 421 1.92 0.42 -33.98
N LEU A 422 2.76 -0.28 -33.20
CA LEU A 422 4.11 0.16 -32.82
C LEU A 422 5.15 -0.59 -33.64
N GLY A 423 6.27 0.07 -33.95
CA GLY A 423 7.36 -0.45 -34.79
C GLY A 423 7.25 -0.07 -36.26
N CYS A 424 6.08 0.43 -36.68
CA CYS A 424 5.81 0.92 -38.04
C CYS A 424 4.58 1.84 -38.07
N GLY A 425 4.33 2.50 -39.20
CA GLY A 425 3.18 3.38 -39.38
C GLY A 425 1.87 2.68 -39.78
N TRP A 426 1.93 1.47 -40.37
CA TRP A 426 0.77 0.69 -40.80
C TRP A 426 1.09 -0.79 -41.12
N GLU A 427 0.05 -1.62 -41.33
CA GLU A 427 0.15 -3.09 -41.37
C GLU A 427 1.08 -3.70 -42.46
N THR A 428 1.36 -2.98 -43.54
CA THR A 428 2.13 -3.48 -44.70
C THR A 428 3.31 -2.58 -45.05
N ASP A 429 3.71 -1.68 -44.15
CA ASP A 429 4.88 -0.86 -44.39
C ASP A 429 6.13 -1.73 -44.43
N SER A 430 6.80 -1.74 -45.58
CA SER A 430 8.07 -2.44 -45.79
C SER A 430 9.20 -1.46 -46.12
N THR A 431 8.90 -0.15 -46.10
CA THR A 431 9.77 0.90 -46.64
C THR A 431 10.24 1.89 -45.58
N ARG A 432 9.50 2.03 -44.47
CA ARG A 432 9.81 2.97 -43.38
C ARG A 432 9.80 2.31 -42.02
N THR A 433 10.11 1.02 -41.95
CA THR A 433 10.01 0.24 -40.71
C THR A 433 11.35 0.07 -40.02
N SER A 434 11.25 -0.07 -38.69
CA SER A 434 12.20 -0.77 -37.81
C SER A 434 13.69 -0.44 -37.94
N ASN A 435 14.16 0.36 -36.97
CA ASN A 435 15.55 0.36 -36.51
C ASN A 435 15.65 1.06 -35.15
N HIS A 436 14.74 0.72 -34.25
CA HIS A 436 14.54 1.43 -32.99
C HIS A 436 14.08 0.50 -31.88
N ARG A 437 14.13 1.00 -30.65
CA ARG A 437 13.62 0.31 -29.47
C ARG A 437 12.70 1.26 -28.72
N ILE A 438 11.68 0.68 -28.08
CA ILE A 438 10.70 1.41 -27.27
C ILE A 438 10.63 0.78 -25.90
N ASP A 439 10.60 1.63 -24.89
CA ASP A 439 10.41 1.26 -23.49
C ASP A 439 9.35 2.22 -22.89
N GLU A 440 8.67 1.82 -21.81
CA GLU A 440 7.70 2.64 -21.07
C GLU A 440 6.60 3.28 -21.93
N PHE A 441 5.94 2.51 -22.81
CA PHE A 441 4.92 3.06 -23.71
C PHE A 441 3.57 3.25 -23.01
N ARG A 442 3.08 4.49 -22.90
CA ARG A 442 1.83 4.83 -22.22
C ARG A 442 0.88 5.66 -23.09
N ILE A 443 -0.41 5.36 -23.00
CA ILE A 443 -1.51 6.18 -23.53
C ILE A 443 -2.43 6.59 -22.39
N SER A 444 -2.89 7.83 -22.37
CA SER A 444 -3.77 8.34 -21.32
C SER A 444 -4.85 9.26 -21.88
N ASN A 445 -6.04 9.27 -21.27
CA ASN A 445 -7.19 10.10 -21.68
C ASN A 445 -7.23 11.49 -21.00
N VAL A 446 -6.08 11.94 -20.50
CA VAL A 446 -5.87 13.26 -19.90
C VAL A 446 -4.59 13.87 -20.44
N ALA A 447 -4.50 15.20 -20.44
CA ALA A 447 -3.25 15.91 -20.68
C ALA A 447 -2.39 15.89 -19.41
N ARG A 448 -1.39 14.99 -19.33
CA ARG A 448 -0.54 14.82 -18.13
C ARG A 448 0.43 15.98 -17.92
N TRP A 449 0.80 16.70 -18.98
CA TRP A 449 1.63 17.89 -18.89
C TRP A 449 1.10 19.02 -19.77
N THR A 450 1.36 20.26 -19.36
CA THR A 450 1.01 21.46 -20.16
C THR A 450 2.17 22.44 -20.28
N GLU A 451 3.32 22.12 -19.69
CA GLU A 451 4.56 22.90 -19.67
C GLU A 451 5.76 21.93 -19.64
N ASN A 452 6.98 22.46 -19.65
CA ASN A 452 8.19 21.64 -19.46
C ASN A 452 8.10 20.85 -18.15
N PHE A 453 8.58 19.60 -18.19
CA PHE A 453 8.53 18.68 -17.06
C PHE A 453 9.85 17.93 -16.89
N GLU A 454 10.05 17.40 -15.69
CA GLU A 454 11.14 16.44 -15.43
C GLU A 454 10.67 15.06 -15.86
N VAL A 455 11.47 14.41 -16.68
CA VAL A 455 11.15 13.08 -17.20
C VAL A 455 11.21 12.07 -16.04
N PRO A 456 10.25 11.12 -15.96
CA PRO A 456 10.27 10.07 -14.93
C PRO A 456 11.59 9.31 -14.91
N THR A 457 12.18 9.17 -13.72
CA THR A 457 13.47 8.48 -13.52
C THR A 457 13.32 7.05 -13.03
N GLU A 458 12.08 6.61 -12.84
CA GLU A 458 11.66 5.25 -12.47
C GLU A 458 10.44 4.86 -13.33
N PRO A 459 10.12 3.56 -13.47
CA PRO A 459 8.90 3.10 -14.14
C PRO A 459 7.63 3.68 -13.51
N TYR A 460 6.54 3.77 -14.28
CA TYR A 460 5.25 4.19 -13.75
C TYR A 460 4.65 3.11 -12.84
N ASP A 461 4.13 3.52 -11.66
CA ASP A 461 3.56 2.59 -10.67
C ASP A 461 2.18 3.02 -10.16
N TYR A 462 1.42 2.15 -9.50
CA TYR A 462 0.08 2.49 -8.99
C TYR A 462 0.16 3.43 -7.77
N PRO A 463 -0.76 4.40 -7.62
CA PRO A 463 -0.79 5.26 -6.44
C PRO A 463 -1.27 4.49 -5.20
N CYS A 464 -0.64 4.73 -4.07
CA CYS A 464 -1.01 4.22 -2.75
C CYS A 464 -1.44 5.41 -1.86
N LYS A 465 -2.62 5.36 -1.24
CA LYS A 465 -3.10 6.38 -0.28
C LYS A 465 -2.89 5.85 1.15
N ILE A 466 -2.38 6.67 2.06
CA ILE A 466 -2.15 6.30 3.47
C ILE A 466 -2.94 7.28 4.36
N GLU A 467 -3.76 6.75 5.26
CA GLU A 467 -4.52 7.44 6.31
C GLU A 467 -3.95 7.03 7.67
N ILE A 468 -3.92 7.92 8.66
CA ILE A 468 -3.64 7.56 10.06
C ILE A 468 -4.99 7.36 10.74
N LEU A 469 -5.22 6.23 11.40
CA LEU A 469 -6.49 5.97 12.09
C LEU A 469 -6.45 6.39 13.56
N GLU A 470 -5.30 6.26 14.22
CA GLU A 470 -5.12 6.59 15.64
C GLU A 470 -3.63 6.85 15.95
N GLN A 471 -3.32 7.81 16.82
CA GLN A 471 -1.97 8.05 17.33
C GLN A 471 -2.01 8.34 18.83
N THR A 472 -1.18 7.63 19.60
CA THR A 472 -0.94 7.83 21.03
C THR A 472 0.56 7.95 21.31
N GLU A 473 0.93 8.18 22.56
CA GLU A 473 2.34 8.27 23.00
C GLU A 473 3.14 6.97 22.74
N HIS A 474 2.46 5.82 22.65
CA HIS A 474 3.09 4.51 22.46
C HIS A 474 2.64 3.77 21.21
N HIS A 475 1.82 4.38 20.35
CA HIS A 475 1.21 3.67 19.22
C HIS A 475 0.85 4.61 18.07
N ILE A 476 1.10 4.22 16.81
CA ILE A 476 0.42 4.79 15.63
C ILE A 476 -0.22 3.68 14.81
N ASN A 477 -1.49 3.87 14.50
CA ASN A 477 -2.27 3.05 13.59
C ASN A 477 -2.41 3.75 12.22
N PHE A 478 -2.10 3.03 11.14
CA PHE A 478 -2.22 3.51 9.76
C PHE A 478 -3.21 2.66 8.98
N ARG A 479 -3.99 3.24 8.08
CA ARG A 479 -4.72 2.56 7.01
C ARG A 479 -4.09 2.89 5.67
N VAL A 480 -3.67 1.88 4.93
CA VAL A 480 -3.25 2.02 3.54
C VAL A 480 -4.43 1.65 2.63
N LEU A 481 -4.95 2.65 1.92
CA LEU A 481 -5.98 2.57 0.90
C LEU A 481 -5.31 2.42 -0.47
N ILE A 482 -5.51 1.26 -1.09
CA ILE A 482 -4.90 0.98 -2.38
C ILE A 482 -6.06 0.70 -3.34
N ASN A 483 -6.12 1.44 -4.45
CA ASN A 483 -7.19 1.33 -5.45
C ASN A 483 -7.09 0.04 -6.29
N THR A 484 -6.41 -1.00 -5.79
CA THR A 484 -6.15 -2.24 -6.52
C THR A 484 -6.34 -3.44 -5.61
N THR A 485 -7.01 -4.48 -6.10
CA THR A 485 -7.15 -5.78 -5.43
C THR A 485 -5.90 -6.67 -5.55
N THR A 486 -4.79 -6.13 -6.08
CA THR A 486 -3.60 -6.87 -6.55
C THR A 486 -2.33 -6.60 -5.74
N VAL A 487 -2.47 -5.93 -4.60
CA VAL A 487 -1.36 -5.73 -3.64
C VAL A 487 -1.03 -7.07 -3.02
N ASN A 488 0.22 -7.52 -3.12
CA ASN A 488 0.65 -8.78 -2.51
C ASN A 488 1.56 -8.57 -1.33
N LYS A 489 2.22 -7.41 -1.21
CA LYS A 489 3.21 -7.19 -0.16
C LYS A 489 3.36 -5.72 0.21
N VAL A 490 3.32 -5.42 1.51
CA VAL A 490 3.64 -4.10 2.06
C VAL A 490 4.77 -4.26 3.06
N LYS A 491 5.92 -3.64 2.74
CA LYS A 491 7.05 -3.51 3.66
C LYS A 491 6.96 -2.15 4.35
N VAL A 492 7.01 -2.17 5.67
CA VAL A 492 7.09 -0.98 6.50
C VAL A 492 8.54 -0.83 6.95
N TYR A 493 9.17 0.24 6.49
CA TYR A 493 10.50 0.63 6.91
C TYR A 493 10.40 1.72 7.96
N VAL A 494 11.25 1.65 8.98
CA VAL A 494 11.53 2.78 9.86
C VAL A 494 13.03 3.08 9.74
N ASN A 495 13.38 4.30 9.34
CA ASN A 495 14.77 4.74 9.11
C ASN A 495 15.56 3.82 8.15
N ASN A 496 14.93 3.38 7.06
CA ASN A 496 15.48 2.44 6.06
C ASN A 496 15.77 1.01 6.56
N GLU A 497 15.36 0.64 7.77
CA GLU A 497 15.34 -0.76 8.23
C GLU A 497 13.94 -1.35 8.10
N ILE A 498 13.83 -2.60 7.63
CA ILE A 498 12.54 -3.30 7.52
C ILE A 498 12.08 -3.67 8.91
N GLU A 499 11.01 -3.04 9.37
CA GLU A 499 10.42 -3.32 10.68
C GLU A 499 9.28 -4.35 10.60
N LYS A 500 8.52 -4.34 9.50
CA LYS A 500 7.44 -5.30 9.28
C LYS A 500 7.25 -5.57 7.79
N GLU A 501 7.00 -6.83 7.47
CA GLU A 501 6.69 -7.29 6.12
C GLU A 501 5.36 -8.03 6.15
N TYR A 502 4.37 -7.51 5.41
CA TYR A 502 3.05 -8.11 5.28
C TYR A 502 2.87 -8.62 3.86
N ILE A 503 2.39 -9.85 3.70
CA ILE A 503 2.12 -10.47 2.40
C ILE A 503 0.65 -10.86 2.34
N ASP A 504 -0.21 -10.03 1.76
CA ASP A 504 -1.65 -10.30 1.66
C ASP A 504 -2.38 -9.35 0.68
N THR A 505 -3.56 -9.75 0.20
CA THR A 505 -4.43 -8.95 -0.68
C THR A 505 -5.53 -8.25 0.13
N PHE A 506 -5.44 -6.94 0.31
CA PHE A 506 -6.45 -6.15 1.01
C PHE A 506 -6.95 -4.98 0.16
N GLU A 507 -8.26 -4.71 0.22
CA GLU A 507 -8.81 -3.41 -0.21
C GLU A 507 -8.50 -2.29 0.80
N ASN A 508 -8.17 -2.65 2.05
CA ASN A 508 -7.83 -1.74 3.15
C ASN A 508 -6.89 -2.45 4.14
N LEU A 509 -5.62 -2.05 4.22
CA LEU A 509 -4.67 -2.65 5.17
C LEU A 509 -4.50 -1.73 6.37
N VAL A 510 -4.78 -2.23 7.57
CA VAL A 510 -4.61 -1.49 8.83
C VAL A 510 -3.36 -2.00 9.55
N PHE A 511 -2.46 -1.08 9.90
CA PHE A 511 -1.18 -1.34 10.55
C PHE A 511 -1.17 -0.74 11.95
N ASP A 512 -0.56 -1.46 12.89
CA ASP A 512 -0.26 -0.98 14.25
C ASP A 512 1.27 -0.95 14.44
N ILE A 513 1.83 0.23 14.71
CA ILE A 513 3.23 0.43 15.12
C ILE A 513 3.24 0.83 16.59
N ILE A 514 3.65 -0.09 17.46
CA ILE A 514 3.82 0.17 18.89
C ILE A 514 5.25 0.68 19.11
N TYR A 515 5.38 1.85 19.72
CA TYR A 515 6.67 2.43 20.08
C TYR A 515 7.26 1.69 21.28
N ASP A 516 8.30 0.90 21.02
CA ASP A 516 9.24 0.41 22.03
C ASP A 516 10.42 1.39 22.17
N GLU A 517 11.20 1.29 23.26
CA GLU A 517 12.40 2.07 23.61
C GLU A 517 13.48 2.09 22.51
N LYS A 518 13.33 1.29 21.45
CA LYS A 518 14.15 1.31 20.22
C LYS A 518 14.00 2.62 19.42
N TYR A 519 12.91 3.39 19.59
CA TYR A 519 12.61 4.61 18.81
C TYR A 519 12.69 5.90 19.63
N ILE A 520 13.71 6.04 20.49
CA ILE A 520 13.85 7.20 21.38
C ILE A 520 14.58 8.37 20.69
N ILE A 521 13.85 9.48 20.55
CA ILE A 521 14.24 10.89 20.29
C ILE A 521 14.88 11.18 18.91
N GLY A 522 14.05 11.69 17.98
CA GLY A 522 14.49 12.24 16.70
C GLY A 522 13.41 12.21 15.62
N LYS A 523 13.67 12.81 14.45
CA LYS A 523 12.82 12.61 13.26
C LYS A 523 13.07 11.18 12.75
N ASN A 524 12.07 10.31 12.85
CA ASN A 524 12.08 8.97 12.26
C ASN A 524 11.30 8.97 10.95
N GLU A 525 11.86 8.40 9.88
CA GLU A 525 11.18 8.28 8.59
C GLU A 525 10.50 6.91 8.49
N ILE A 526 9.18 6.90 8.31
CA ILE A 526 8.41 5.68 8.07
C ILE A 526 8.12 5.62 6.56
N LYS A 527 8.65 4.60 5.89
CA LYS A 527 8.46 4.38 4.46
C LYS A 527 7.68 3.10 4.23
N PHE A 528 6.59 3.18 3.46
CA PHE A 528 5.85 2.03 3.00
C PHE A 528 6.30 1.70 1.58
N VAL A 529 6.73 0.46 1.33
CA VAL A 529 7.00 -0.04 -0.02
C VAL A 529 5.92 -1.07 -0.32
N VAL A 530 5.06 -0.74 -1.28
CA VAL A 530 4.02 -1.62 -1.79
C VAL A 530 4.60 -2.33 -3.00
N GLU A 531 4.68 -3.65 -2.96
CA GLU A 531 5.11 -4.46 -4.11
C GLU A 531 3.86 -5.05 -4.78
N TYR A 532 3.60 -4.60 -6.01
CA TYR A 532 2.57 -5.12 -6.89
C TYR A 532 3.12 -6.33 -7.66
N ASN A 533 2.33 -7.40 -7.86
CA ASN A 533 2.82 -8.52 -8.67
C ASN A 533 2.91 -8.10 -10.13
N GLU A 534 4.12 -8.04 -10.66
CA GLU A 534 4.37 -8.35 -12.06
C GLU A 534 4.38 -9.89 -12.19
N ASN A 535 3.40 -10.44 -12.92
CA ASN A 535 3.47 -11.77 -13.51
C ASN A 535 3.67 -12.99 -12.58
N LYS A 536 2.99 -13.05 -11.43
CA LYS A 536 2.63 -14.34 -10.82
C LYS A 536 1.11 -14.48 -10.80
N ASN A 537 0.62 -15.41 -11.64
CA ASN A 537 -0.78 -15.75 -11.81
C ASN A 537 -1.49 -15.83 -10.45
N ILE A 538 -2.36 -14.84 -10.23
CA ILE A 538 -3.33 -14.74 -9.15
C ILE A 538 -4.21 -16.00 -9.03
N GLU A 539 -4.26 -16.83 -10.08
CA GLU A 539 -4.98 -18.10 -10.10
C GLU A 539 -4.59 -19.03 -8.93
N GLU A 540 -3.32 -19.18 -8.53
CA GLU A 540 -2.99 -20.19 -7.50
C GLU A 540 -3.35 -19.81 -6.05
N LYS A 541 -3.48 -18.51 -5.70
CA LYS A 541 -3.79 -18.07 -4.31
C LYS A 541 -5.20 -17.51 -4.12
N VAL A 542 -5.78 -16.85 -5.13
CA VAL A 542 -7.22 -16.50 -5.06
C VAL A 542 -8.08 -17.77 -5.19
N ASP A 543 -7.59 -18.82 -5.87
CA ASP A 543 -8.23 -20.13 -5.80
C ASP A 543 -8.18 -20.74 -4.40
N HIS A 544 -7.14 -20.47 -3.60
CA HIS A 544 -7.06 -20.97 -2.22
C HIS A 544 -8.08 -20.32 -1.28
N TYR A 545 -8.49 -19.07 -1.50
CA TYR A 545 -9.52 -18.42 -0.67
C TYR A 545 -10.95 -18.59 -1.23
N ARG A 546 -11.15 -18.55 -2.55
CA ARG A 546 -12.49 -18.74 -3.17
C ARG A 546 -12.98 -20.19 -3.12
N HIS A 547 -12.07 -21.15 -3.01
CA HIS A 547 -12.42 -22.56 -2.98
C HIS A 547 -12.06 -23.30 -1.68
N ARG A 548 -11.61 -22.58 -0.64
CA ARG A 548 -11.53 -23.17 0.71
C ARG A 548 -12.93 -23.61 1.14
N ILE A 549 -13.02 -24.81 1.72
CA ILE A 549 -14.24 -25.27 2.37
C ILE A 549 -14.31 -24.56 3.71
N ASP A 550 -15.22 -23.59 3.79
CA ASP A 550 -15.46 -22.72 4.92
C ASP A 550 -16.88 -22.89 5.47
N GLU A 551 -17.25 -22.08 6.46
CA GLU A 551 -18.58 -22.09 7.06
C GLU A 551 -19.73 -21.80 6.06
N ASN A 552 -19.42 -21.17 4.93
CA ASN A 552 -20.38 -20.88 3.87
C ASN A 552 -20.66 -22.10 2.97
N THR A 553 -19.76 -23.08 2.96
CA THR A 553 -19.95 -24.34 2.23
C THR A 553 -20.89 -25.24 3.00
N MET A 554 -22.15 -25.32 2.55
CA MET A 554 -23.24 -26.00 3.26
C MET A 554 -23.34 -27.49 2.97
N PHE A 555 -22.87 -27.92 1.80
CA PHE A 555 -22.83 -29.32 1.37
C PHE A 555 -21.75 -29.50 0.31
N PHE A 556 -20.94 -30.55 0.43
CA PHE A 556 -19.87 -30.83 -0.52
C PHE A 556 -19.61 -32.33 -0.72
N LEU A 557 -19.70 -32.78 -1.97
CA LEU A 557 -19.25 -34.08 -2.42
C LEU A 557 -17.95 -33.89 -3.19
N ASN A 558 -16.83 -34.28 -2.59
CA ASN A 558 -15.49 -34.04 -3.12
C ASN A 558 -15.01 -35.10 -4.12
N GLY A 559 -15.84 -36.07 -4.53
CA GLY A 559 -15.44 -37.07 -5.52
C GLY A 559 -14.51 -38.17 -5.01
N THR A 560 -14.29 -38.30 -3.69
CA THR A 560 -13.45 -39.38 -3.14
C THR A 560 -14.27 -40.50 -2.51
N ASP A 561 -15.31 -40.13 -1.75
CA ASP A 561 -16.24 -41.03 -1.07
C ASP A 561 -17.67 -40.44 -1.01
N VAL A 562 -18.64 -41.27 -0.62
CA VAL A 562 -20.05 -40.87 -0.44
C VAL A 562 -20.26 -40.26 0.95
N VAL A 563 -19.60 -39.11 1.18
CA VAL A 563 -19.62 -38.39 2.46
C VAL A 563 -19.65 -36.87 2.22
N ASP A 564 -20.40 -36.12 3.03
CA ASP A 564 -20.48 -34.65 2.92
C ASP A 564 -19.24 -33.96 3.50
N SER A 565 -18.29 -33.59 2.66
CA SER A 565 -17.01 -32.98 2.97
C SER A 565 -17.08 -31.48 3.32
N SER A 566 -18.27 -30.93 3.58
CA SER A 566 -18.47 -29.54 4.00
C SER A 566 -17.98 -29.25 5.42
N TYR A 567 -17.94 -27.96 5.79
CA TYR A 567 -17.55 -27.49 7.13
C TYR A 567 -18.50 -28.00 8.23
N ASN A 568 -19.77 -28.22 7.91
CA ASN A 568 -20.75 -28.81 8.83
C ASN A 568 -21.47 -30.02 8.18
N PRO A 569 -20.83 -31.20 8.20
CA PRO A 569 -21.26 -32.38 7.46
C PRO A 569 -22.69 -32.82 7.77
N LYS A 570 -23.47 -33.05 6.72
CA LYS A 570 -24.81 -33.63 6.79
C LYS A 570 -24.78 -35.16 6.70
N VAL A 571 -25.77 -35.78 7.33
CA VAL A 571 -25.99 -37.23 7.23
C VAL A 571 -26.49 -37.56 5.82
N ILE A 572 -25.74 -38.43 5.12
CA ILE A 572 -26.12 -38.95 3.80
C ILE A 572 -26.57 -40.40 3.95
N ASN A 573 -27.84 -40.66 3.66
CA ASN A 573 -28.33 -42.02 3.48
C ASN A 573 -28.01 -42.46 2.04
N ASN A 574 -26.95 -43.25 1.90
CA ASN A 574 -26.56 -43.84 0.62
C ASN A 574 -27.45 -45.06 0.31
N ASN A 575 -28.37 -44.91 -0.65
CA ASN A 575 -29.28 -45.95 -1.10
C ASN A 575 -28.77 -46.59 -2.40
N GLY A 576 -27.56 -47.15 -2.37
CA GLY A 576 -26.99 -47.93 -3.49
C GLY A 576 -26.16 -47.16 -4.52
N VAL A 577 -25.68 -45.96 -4.19
CA VAL A 577 -24.67 -45.24 -4.98
C VAL A 577 -23.28 -45.81 -4.67
N THR A 578 -22.47 -46.00 -5.70
CA THR A 578 -21.10 -46.52 -5.59
C THR A 578 -20.10 -45.51 -6.15
N MET A 579 -18.83 -45.61 -5.74
CA MET A 579 -17.75 -44.85 -6.35
C MET A 579 -17.13 -45.65 -7.51
N SER A 580 -16.77 -44.99 -8.60
CA SER A 580 -16.11 -45.60 -9.75
C SER A 580 -14.89 -44.78 -10.17
N GLU A 581 -13.84 -45.43 -10.65
CA GLU A 581 -12.59 -44.78 -11.09
C GLU A 581 -12.77 -43.97 -12.39
N GLY A 582 -11.88 -43.01 -12.63
CA GLY A 582 -11.85 -42.20 -13.85
C GLY A 582 -12.61 -40.86 -13.75
N GLY A 583 -12.91 -40.40 -12.54
CA GLY A 583 -13.47 -39.06 -12.30
C GLY A 583 -12.45 -37.94 -12.51
N LYS A 584 -12.92 -36.69 -12.62
CA LYS A 584 -12.07 -35.49 -12.72
C LYS A 584 -11.01 -35.42 -11.62
N PHE A 585 -11.37 -35.87 -10.41
CA PHE A 585 -10.49 -35.92 -9.24
C PHE A 585 -10.16 -37.35 -8.79
N GLY A 586 -10.09 -38.29 -9.74
CA GLY A 586 -9.81 -39.70 -9.49
C GLY A 586 -11.06 -40.58 -9.58
N LYS A 587 -12.09 -40.30 -8.77
CA LYS A 587 -13.35 -41.08 -8.78
C LYS A 587 -14.58 -40.23 -9.09
N PHE A 588 -15.67 -40.89 -9.47
CA PHE A 588 -16.98 -40.29 -9.69
C PHE A 588 -18.09 -41.10 -9.01
N TYR A 589 -19.21 -40.42 -8.75
CA TYR A 589 -20.40 -41.00 -8.14
C TYR A 589 -21.22 -41.74 -9.19
N ASN A 590 -21.22 -43.07 -9.15
CA ASN A 590 -22.04 -43.90 -10.02
C ASN A 590 -23.44 -44.05 -9.42
N MET A 591 -24.36 -43.21 -9.91
CA MET A 591 -25.74 -43.10 -9.43
C MET A 591 -26.76 -43.81 -10.32
N LYS A 592 -26.33 -44.66 -11.27
CA LYS A 592 -27.20 -45.31 -12.26
C LYS A 592 -28.31 -46.17 -11.64
N THR A 593 -28.04 -46.79 -10.50
CA THR A 593 -28.97 -47.72 -9.83
C THR A 593 -29.38 -47.28 -8.42
N GLY A 594 -28.77 -46.22 -7.88
CA GLY A 594 -28.98 -45.77 -6.51
C GLY A 594 -29.23 -44.27 -6.40
N TYR A 595 -29.48 -43.81 -5.17
CA TYR A 595 -29.68 -42.38 -4.88
C TYR A 595 -29.11 -41.99 -3.52
N LEU A 596 -28.85 -40.70 -3.34
CA LEU A 596 -28.47 -40.12 -2.06
C LEU A 596 -29.65 -39.35 -1.48
N GLN A 597 -29.85 -39.50 -0.18
CA GLN A 597 -30.76 -38.66 0.60
C GLN A 597 -29.96 -37.93 1.66
N ILE A 598 -29.90 -36.61 1.57
CA ILE A 598 -29.23 -35.74 2.53
C ILE A 598 -30.28 -35.31 3.56
N GLN A 599 -30.02 -35.57 4.84
CA GLN A 599 -30.94 -35.24 5.94
C GLN A 599 -30.66 -33.86 6.56
N ASN A 600 -31.71 -33.21 7.07
CA ASN A 600 -31.65 -31.95 7.81
C ASN A 600 -30.93 -30.82 7.05
N PHE A 601 -31.05 -30.79 5.73
CA PHE A 601 -30.59 -29.67 4.92
C PHE A 601 -31.69 -28.62 4.84
N ASN A 602 -31.39 -27.41 5.30
CA ASN A 602 -32.27 -26.25 5.20
C ASN A 602 -31.79 -25.34 4.06
N PRO A 603 -32.38 -25.40 2.85
CA PRO A 603 -31.91 -24.67 1.67
C PRO A 603 -32.34 -23.19 1.62
N HIS A 604 -32.73 -22.59 2.74
CA HIS A 604 -33.26 -21.21 2.79
C HIS A 604 -32.14 -20.17 2.65
N PHE A 605 -31.63 -20.02 1.44
CA PHE A 605 -30.61 -19.02 1.11
C PHE A 605 -31.18 -18.00 0.15
N ARG A 606 -31.12 -16.72 0.53
CA ARG A 606 -31.46 -15.60 -0.35
C ARG A 606 -30.52 -15.53 -1.56
N ASN A 607 -29.25 -15.82 -1.28
CA ASN A 607 -28.12 -15.77 -2.18
C ASN A 607 -27.34 -17.07 -2.00
N PHE A 608 -27.08 -17.83 -3.06
CA PHE A 608 -26.33 -19.08 -2.95
C PHE A 608 -25.75 -19.49 -4.30
N SER A 609 -24.74 -20.35 -4.25
CA SER A 609 -24.13 -20.95 -5.42
C SER A 609 -24.21 -22.48 -5.38
N ILE A 610 -24.28 -23.08 -6.57
CA ILE A 610 -24.15 -24.52 -6.76
C ILE A 610 -23.12 -24.77 -7.85
N GLU A 611 -22.10 -25.57 -7.58
CA GLU A 611 -21.07 -25.91 -8.56
C GLU A 611 -20.82 -27.42 -8.63
N PHE A 612 -20.49 -27.92 -9.82
CA PHE A 612 -20.26 -29.33 -10.05
C PHE A 612 -19.45 -29.63 -11.31
N TYR A 613 -18.76 -30.78 -11.27
CA TYR A 613 -18.08 -31.36 -12.42
C TYR A 613 -18.88 -32.53 -12.98
N LEU A 614 -19.25 -32.41 -14.25
CA LEU A 614 -20.14 -33.34 -14.93
C LEU A 614 -19.56 -33.78 -16.28
N LYS A 615 -19.57 -35.08 -16.54
CA LYS A 615 -19.34 -35.67 -17.86
C LYS A 615 -20.63 -36.31 -18.37
N PHE A 616 -21.05 -35.89 -19.56
CA PHE A 616 -22.36 -36.22 -20.12
C PHE A 616 -22.35 -37.55 -20.86
N ASN A 617 -23.44 -38.30 -20.71
CA ASN A 617 -23.73 -39.50 -21.50
C ASN A 617 -24.72 -39.17 -22.64
N ASP A 618 -24.83 -40.06 -23.64
CA ASP A 618 -25.70 -39.87 -24.82
C ASP A 618 -27.22 -40.02 -24.55
N ASN A 619 -27.63 -40.09 -23.29
CA ASN A 619 -29.02 -40.36 -22.94
C ASN A 619 -29.92 -39.13 -23.12
N SER A 620 -31.08 -39.31 -23.76
CA SER A 620 -32.03 -38.22 -24.04
C SER A 620 -33.16 -38.11 -23.03
N THR A 621 -33.26 -39.05 -22.07
CA THR A 621 -34.30 -39.05 -21.03
C THR A 621 -34.01 -38.05 -19.91
N GLN A 622 -35.03 -37.77 -19.09
CA GLN A 622 -34.86 -36.91 -17.92
C GLN A 622 -34.05 -37.62 -16.82
N ASP A 623 -32.93 -37.02 -16.45
CA ASP A 623 -32.03 -37.49 -15.39
C ASP A 623 -31.94 -36.43 -14.29
N ILE A 624 -32.30 -36.80 -13.05
CA ILE A 624 -32.35 -35.86 -11.92
C ILE A 624 -31.02 -35.85 -11.17
N LEU A 625 -30.31 -34.72 -11.18
CA LEU A 625 -29.10 -34.55 -10.37
C LEU A 625 -29.45 -34.22 -8.92
N PHE A 626 -30.37 -33.27 -8.72
CA PHE A 626 -30.64 -32.66 -7.43
C PHE A 626 -32.10 -32.19 -7.34
N ASP A 627 -32.80 -32.54 -6.27
CA ASP A 627 -34.21 -32.18 -6.05
C ASP A 627 -34.45 -31.85 -4.57
N THR A 628 -34.88 -30.62 -4.29
CA THR A 628 -35.24 -30.16 -2.93
C THR A 628 -36.76 -30.09 -2.69
N ARG A 629 -37.57 -30.46 -3.68
CA ARG A 629 -39.03 -30.38 -3.57
C ARG A 629 -39.57 -31.54 -2.72
N VAL A 630 -40.84 -31.41 -2.30
CA VAL A 630 -41.55 -32.43 -1.50
C VAL A 630 -42.60 -33.17 -2.31
N SER A 631 -43.04 -32.58 -3.43
CA SER A 631 -43.95 -33.17 -4.39
C SER A 631 -43.68 -32.54 -5.76
N SER A 632 -44.12 -33.18 -6.84
CA SER A 632 -43.88 -32.73 -8.23
C SER A 632 -44.40 -31.33 -8.56
N TYR A 633 -45.29 -30.77 -7.75
CA TYR A 633 -45.90 -29.44 -7.92
C TYR A 633 -45.49 -28.43 -6.84
N ASN A 634 -44.63 -28.82 -5.89
CA ASN A 634 -44.18 -27.96 -4.81
C ASN A 634 -43.00 -27.07 -5.23
N LYS A 635 -42.87 -25.93 -4.55
CA LYS A 635 -41.81 -24.94 -4.76
C LYS A 635 -40.48 -25.48 -4.21
N GLY A 636 -39.40 -25.32 -4.97
CA GLY A 636 -38.07 -25.81 -4.63
C GLY A 636 -37.13 -25.81 -5.83
N TYR A 637 -35.88 -26.23 -5.62
CA TYR A 637 -34.84 -26.27 -6.63
C TYR A 637 -34.75 -27.65 -7.24
N LEU A 638 -34.73 -27.72 -8.57
CA LEU A 638 -34.51 -28.95 -9.31
C LEU A 638 -33.41 -28.74 -10.36
N ILE A 639 -32.38 -29.58 -10.33
CA ILE A 639 -31.37 -29.66 -11.37
C ILE A 639 -31.51 -31.00 -12.09
N TYR A 640 -31.70 -30.94 -13.40
CA TYR A 640 -31.85 -32.14 -14.22
C TYR A 640 -31.34 -31.92 -15.64
N THR A 641 -31.05 -33.02 -16.31
CA THR A 641 -30.78 -33.01 -17.75
C THR A 641 -31.92 -33.66 -18.51
N GLU A 642 -32.34 -33.10 -19.63
CA GLU A 642 -33.31 -33.71 -20.55
C GLU A 642 -33.18 -33.03 -21.92
N SER A 643 -33.34 -33.80 -23.01
CA SER A 643 -33.29 -33.26 -24.38
C SER A 643 -32.01 -32.44 -24.66
N LYS A 644 -30.86 -32.92 -24.17
CA LYS A 644 -29.54 -32.28 -24.30
C LYS A 644 -29.41 -30.90 -23.62
N LYS A 645 -30.30 -30.59 -22.68
CA LYS A 645 -30.23 -29.36 -21.86
C LYS A 645 -30.00 -29.71 -20.40
N LEU A 646 -29.08 -28.99 -19.76
CA LEU A 646 -28.92 -28.97 -18.31
C LEU A 646 -29.77 -27.81 -17.79
N ARG A 647 -30.73 -28.10 -16.90
CA ARG A 647 -31.73 -27.14 -16.45
C ARG A 647 -31.64 -26.91 -14.95
N PHE A 648 -31.77 -25.65 -14.56
CA PHE A 648 -32.08 -25.22 -13.20
C PHE A 648 -33.55 -24.78 -13.17
N TYR A 649 -34.39 -25.56 -12.53
CA TYR A 649 -35.84 -25.40 -12.52
C TYR A 649 -36.35 -24.93 -11.16
N LEU A 650 -37.22 -23.93 -11.18
CA LEU A 650 -37.97 -23.44 -10.02
C LEU A 650 -39.46 -23.78 -10.11
N SER A 651 -40.07 -23.54 -11.28
CA SER A 651 -41.48 -23.84 -11.55
C SER A 651 -41.72 -24.08 -13.04
N GLU A 652 -42.95 -24.48 -13.39
CA GLU A 652 -43.34 -24.85 -14.77
C GLU A 652 -43.02 -23.76 -15.80
N TYR A 653 -43.06 -22.50 -15.38
CA TYR A 653 -42.79 -21.32 -16.21
C TYR A 653 -41.52 -20.56 -15.81
N SER A 654 -40.73 -21.10 -14.89
CA SER A 654 -39.57 -20.41 -14.30
C SER A 654 -38.40 -21.36 -14.19
N TYR A 655 -37.55 -21.36 -15.20
CA TYR A 655 -36.33 -22.17 -15.26
C TYR A 655 -35.27 -21.50 -16.13
N SER A 656 -34.01 -21.78 -15.82
CA SER A 656 -32.89 -21.47 -16.70
C SER A 656 -32.29 -22.76 -17.25
N SER A 657 -31.65 -22.68 -18.41
CA SER A 657 -31.03 -23.86 -19.03
C SER A 657 -29.87 -23.50 -19.92
N ILE A 658 -28.93 -24.45 -20.04
CA ILE A 658 -27.82 -24.43 -20.98
C ILE A 658 -27.89 -25.67 -21.88
N ASP A 659 -27.67 -25.48 -23.18
CA ASP A 659 -27.65 -26.55 -24.17
C ASP A 659 -26.24 -27.14 -24.25
N TYR A 660 -26.13 -28.45 -24.01
CA TYR A 660 -24.85 -29.18 -24.04
C TYR A 660 -24.68 -30.04 -25.30
N SER A 661 -25.54 -29.89 -26.31
CA SER A 661 -25.49 -30.70 -27.54
C SER A 661 -24.14 -30.68 -28.26
N ASN A 662 -23.40 -29.57 -28.17
CA ASN A 662 -22.09 -29.37 -28.80
C ASN A 662 -20.91 -29.58 -27.83
N PHE A 663 -21.15 -30.02 -26.59
CA PHE A 663 -20.08 -30.19 -25.61
C PHE A 663 -19.33 -31.51 -25.83
N ASP A 664 -18.04 -31.54 -25.48
CA ASP A 664 -17.19 -32.72 -25.61
C ASP A 664 -17.52 -33.74 -24.51
N LYS A 665 -18.22 -34.81 -24.90
CA LYS A 665 -18.67 -35.86 -23.98
C LYS A 665 -17.54 -36.73 -23.45
N SER A 666 -16.32 -36.60 -23.97
CA SER A 666 -15.17 -37.38 -23.50
C SER A 666 -14.53 -36.78 -22.25
N VAL A 667 -14.82 -35.52 -21.92
CA VAL A 667 -14.21 -34.78 -20.81
C VAL A 667 -15.22 -34.35 -19.75
N TYR A 668 -14.71 -34.01 -18.56
CA TYR A 668 -15.51 -33.38 -17.51
C TYR A 668 -15.63 -31.88 -17.77
N HIS A 669 -16.86 -31.37 -17.66
CA HIS A 669 -17.16 -29.94 -17.74
C HIS A 669 -17.50 -29.40 -16.35
N HIS A 670 -17.06 -28.17 -16.08
CA HIS A 670 -17.42 -27.43 -14.89
C HIS A 670 -18.68 -26.61 -15.11
N PHE A 671 -19.60 -26.63 -14.15
CA PHE A 671 -20.77 -25.76 -14.11
C PHE A 671 -20.88 -25.08 -12.76
N ALA A 672 -21.21 -23.78 -12.78
CA ALA A 672 -21.61 -23.05 -11.58
C ALA A 672 -22.90 -22.27 -11.85
N PHE A 673 -23.85 -22.36 -10.91
CA PHE A 673 -25.07 -21.60 -10.87
C PHE A 673 -25.00 -20.63 -9.70
N GLU A 674 -25.23 -19.35 -9.97
CA GLU A 674 -25.20 -18.28 -8.97
C GLU A 674 -26.59 -17.67 -8.86
N ILE A 675 -27.26 -17.86 -7.72
CA ILE A 675 -28.61 -17.39 -7.46
C ILE A 675 -28.56 -16.21 -6.51
N LYS A 676 -29.16 -15.07 -6.89
CA LYS A 676 -29.23 -13.85 -6.09
C LYS A 676 -30.67 -13.35 -5.95
N ASP A 677 -31.02 -12.91 -4.74
CA ASP A 677 -32.33 -12.36 -4.40
C ASP A 677 -33.51 -13.26 -4.84
N TYR A 678 -33.34 -14.58 -4.72
CA TYR A 678 -34.31 -15.62 -5.12
C TYR A 678 -34.72 -15.66 -6.60
N LYS A 679 -34.17 -14.79 -7.46
CA LYS A 679 -34.69 -14.61 -8.82
C LYS A 679 -33.64 -14.42 -9.90
N TYR A 680 -32.48 -13.87 -9.58
CA TYR A 680 -31.43 -13.67 -10.56
C TYR A 680 -30.55 -14.90 -10.60
N ILE A 681 -30.40 -15.52 -11.77
CA ILE A 681 -29.50 -16.65 -11.95
C ILE A 681 -28.43 -16.32 -12.99
N LYS A 682 -27.16 -16.55 -12.64
CA LYS A 682 -26.07 -16.62 -13.59
C LYS A 682 -25.63 -18.08 -13.76
N ILE A 683 -25.31 -18.47 -14.99
CA ILE A 683 -24.80 -19.79 -15.34
C ILE A 683 -23.41 -19.64 -15.94
N TYR A 684 -22.43 -20.27 -15.31
CA TYR A 684 -21.06 -20.37 -15.79
C TYR A 684 -20.80 -21.79 -16.30
N HIS A 685 -20.04 -21.89 -17.40
CA HIS A 685 -19.56 -23.15 -17.96
C HIS A 685 -18.06 -23.03 -18.19
N ASN A 686 -17.30 -23.96 -17.60
CA ASN A 686 -15.85 -23.91 -17.55
C ASN A 686 -15.34 -22.53 -17.08
N GLY A 687 -16.05 -21.95 -16.11
CA GLY A 687 -15.71 -20.68 -15.48
C GLY A 687 -16.07 -19.43 -16.27
N ILE A 688 -16.59 -19.59 -17.50
CA ILE A 688 -17.04 -18.48 -18.33
C ILE A 688 -18.56 -18.29 -18.18
N LEU A 689 -19.01 -17.07 -17.93
CA LEU A 689 -20.42 -16.70 -17.88
C LEU A 689 -21.09 -16.98 -19.23
N LYS A 690 -22.07 -17.88 -19.24
CA LYS A 690 -22.84 -18.24 -20.43
C LYS A 690 -24.21 -17.61 -20.47
N LYS A 691 -24.82 -17.38 -19.31
CA LYS A 691 -26.19 -16.90 -19.25
C LYS A 691 -26.48 -16.14 -17.96
N THR A 692 -27.31 -15.11 -18.08
CA THR A 692 -27.95 -14.42 -16.96
C THR A 692 -29.45 -14.40 -17.24
N ASP A 693 -30.25 -14.97 -16.35
CA ASP A 693 -31.71 -14.93 -16.44
C ASP A 693 -32.31 -14.30 -15.17
N THR A 694 -33.49 -13.71 -15.32
CA THR A 694 -34.35 -13.31 -14.19
C THR A 694 -35.56 -14.22 -14.17
N LEU A 695 -35.69 -14.98 -13.09
CA LEU A 695 -36.74 -15.94 -12.84
C LEU A 695 -37.86 -15.29 -11.99
N SER A 696 -39.01 -15.94 -11.89
CA SER A 696 -40.06 -15.51 -10.96
C SER A 696 -39.60 -15.68 -9.50
N GLU A 697 -39.82 -14.69 -8.64
CA GLU A 697 -39.46 -14.72 -7.21
C GLU A 697 -40.10 -15.90 -6.47
N ILE A 698 -39.30 -16.59 -5.64
CA ILE A 698 -39.70 -17.76 -4.85
C ILE A 698 -40.26 -17.29 -3.49
N PRO A 699 -41.32 -17.90 -2.92
CA PRO A 699 -41.69 -17.68 -1.53
C PRO A 699 -40.75 -18.39 -0.55
N GLN A 700 -40.56 -17.77 0.61
CA GLN A 700 -39.58 -18.12 1.66
C GLN A 700 -39.83 -19.44 2.41
N GLU A 701 -40.68 -20.34 1.91
CA GLU A 701 -41.10 -21.56 2.63
C GLU A 701 -40.77 -22.83 1.83
N HIS A 702 -39.85 -23.67 2.34
CA HIS A 702 -39.63 -25.04 1.87
C HIS A 702 -40.27 -26.05 2.83
N ALA A 703 -40.98 -27.04 2.30
CA ALA A 703 -41.72 -28.01 3.10
C ALA A 703 -40.93 -29.29 3.46
N SER A 704 -39.66 -29.42 3.06
CA SER A 704 -38.82 -30.60 3.34
C SER A 704 -37.42 -30.20 3.79
N ASN A 705 -36.95 -30.87 4.84
CA ASN A 705 -35.56 -30.80 5.33
C ASN A 705 -34.65 -31.85 4.66
N ASN A 706 -35.17 -32.64 3.71
CA ASN A 706 -34.42 -33.65 2.99
C ASN A 706 -34.21 -33.24 1.53
N ILE A 707 -33.03 -33.52 1.02
CA ILE A 707 -32.65 -33.35 -0.40
C ILE A 707 -32.35 -34.71 -1.01
N TYR A 708 -32.75 -34.88 -2.27
CA TYR A 708 -32.46 -36.08 -3.03
C TYR A 708 -31.51 -35.80 -4.20
N MET A 709 -30.53 -36.67 -4.41
CA MET A 709 -29.71 -36.72 -5.62
C MET A 709 -29.90 -38.05 -6.33
N SER A 710 -30.04 -38.06 -7.66
CA SER A 710 -30.42 -39.24 -8.46
C SER A 710 -31.80 -39.82 -8.12
N LYS A 711 -32.72 -38.98 -7.64
CA LYS A 711 -34.11 -39.37 -7.39
C LYS A 711 -35.00 -38.14 -7.41
N ARG A 712 -36.20 -38.27 -7.98
CA ARG A 712 -37.24 -37.24 -7.91
C ARG A 712 -37.98 -37.31 -6.58
N CYS A 713 -38.41 -36.16 -6.07
CA CYS A 713 -39.09 -36.08 -4.77
C CYS A 713 -40.40 -36.88 -4.66
N ASP A 714 -41.08 -37.19 -5.77
CA ASP A 714 -42.34 -37.94 -5.82
C ASP A 714 -42.17 -39.47 -5.83
N GLY A 715 -40.93 -39.95 -5.69
CA GLY A 715 -40.61 -41.37 -5.72
C GLY A 715 -40.36 -41.93 -7.13
N GLY A 716 -40.42 -41.11 -8.18
CA GLY A 716 -40.08 -41.50 -9.54
C GLY A 716 -38.62 -41.97 -9.69
N ASN A 717 -38.40 -43.05 -10.46
CA ASN A 717 -37.09 -43.65 -10.72
C ASN A 717 -36.30 -42.92 -11.82
N TYR A 718 -36.15 -41.59 -11.69
CA TYR A 718 -35.34 -40.78 -12.60
C TYR A 718 -33.89 -40.74 -12.10
N ARG A 719 -33.14 -41.80 -12.41
CA ARG A 719 -31.74 -41.95 -11.99
C ARG A 719 -30.83 -41.03 -12.78
N PHE A 720 -29.82 -40.49 -12.13
CA PHE A 720 -28.78 -39.72 -12.78
C PHE A 720 -27.78 -40.66 -13.43
N THR A 721 -27.77 -40.71 -14.76
CA THR A 721 -26.92 -41.64 -15.50
C THR A 721 -25.59 -41.04 -15.96
N ASN A 722 -25.46 -39.71 -15.95
CA ASN A 722 -24.22 -39.00 -16.22
C ASN A 722 -23.18 -39.18 -15.10
N GLU A 723 -21.91 -38.90 -15.38
CA GLU A 723 -20.82 -39.05 -14.41
C GLU A 723 -20.61 -37.75 -13.63
N LEU A 724 -20.97 -37.75 -12.35
CA LEU A 724 -20.73 -36.63 -11.43
C LEU A 724 -19.42 -36.85 -10.68
N SER A 725 -18.44 -35.97 -10.84
CA SER A 725 -17.17 -36.08 -10.11
C SER A 725 -17.15 -35.27 -8.81
N MET A 726 -17.88 -34.16 -8.74
CA MET A 726 -17.84 -33.26 -7.58
C MET A 726 -19.13 -32.42 -7.56
N PHE A 727 -19.64 -32.09 -6.38
CA PHE A 727 -20.84 -31.25 -6.22
C PHE A 727 -20.77 -30.41 -4.94
N ARG A 728 -20.95 -29.10 -5.01
CA ARG A 728 -20.89 -28.17 -3.88
C ARG A 728 -22.11 -27.25 -3.88
N ILE A 729 -22.58 -26.91 -2.67
CA ILE A 729 -23.54 -25.85 -2.41
C ILE A 729 -22.95 -24.91 -1.37
N SER A 730 -23.01 -23.61 -1.65
CA SER A 730 -22.58 -22.57 -0.71
C SER A 730 -23.70 -21.56 -0.48
N ASN A 731 -23.89 -21.10 0.76
CA ASN A 731 -24.94 -20.16 1.17
C ASN A 731 -24.67 -18.69 0.79
N MET A 732 -23.76 -18.47 -0.15
CA MET A 732 -23.37 -17.17 -0.68
C MET A 732 -23.08 -17.30 -2.17
N ASN A 733 -23.09 -16.18 -2.88
CA ASN A 733 -22.62 -16.16 -4.26
C ASN A 733 -21.08 -16.12 -4.26
N ILE A 734 -20.42 -17.09 -4.89
CA ILE A 734 -18.95 -17.20 -4.91
C ILE A 734 -18.37 -16.47 -6.13
N TYR A 735 -19.13 -16.42 -7.22
CA TYR A 735 -18.68 -15.89 -8.52
C TYR A 735 -19.53 -14.71 -8.99
N ASN A 736 -18.90 -13.55 -9.20
CA ASN A 736 -19.53 -12.36 -9.77
C ASN A 736 -19.12 -12.09 -11.23
N GLU A 737 -18.02 -12.68 -11.69
CA GLU A 737 -17.39 -12.54 -13.01
C GLU A 737 -16.84 -13.88 -13.52
N ASN A 738 -16.18 -13.90 -14.69
CA ASN A 738 -15.52 -15.09 -15.21
C ASN A 738 -14.39 -15.53 -14.27
N PHE A 739 -14.17 -16.84 -14.14
CA PHE A 739 -13.16 -17.42 -13.27
C PHE A 739 -12.52 -18.65 -13.91
N THR A 740 -11.42 -19.14 -13.35
CA THR A 740 -10.81 -20.41 -13.76
C THR A 740 -11.30 -21.51 -12.82
N PRO A 741 -11.96 -22.57 -13.33
CA PRO A 741 -12.40 -23.66 -12.48
C PRO A 741 -11.23 -24.41 -11.86
N THR A 742 -11.33 -24.74 -10.58
CA THR A 742 -10.24 -25.43 -9.91
C THR A 742 -9.95 -26.82 -10.49
N ASN A 743 -8.65 -27.13 -10.65
CA ASN A 743 -8.15 -28.46 -11.00
C ASN A 743 -7.64 -29.30 -9.81
N ILE A 744 -7.65 -28.77 -8.59
CA ILE A 744 -7.20 -29.38 -7.34
C ILE A 744 -8.41 -29.75 -6.45
N LEU A 745 -8.30 -30.85 -5.70
CA LEU A 745 -9.37 -31.26 -4.80
C LEU A 745 -9.27 -30.57 -3.44
N TYR A 746 -10.35 -29.94 -2.99
CA TYR A 746 -10.43 -29.35 -1.65
C TYR A 746 -10.91 -30.37 -0.61
N CYS A 747 -10.37 -30.26 0.60
CA CYS A 747 -10.90 -30.90 1.79
C CYS A 747 -10.88 -29.89 2.95
N TYR A 748 -11.80 -30.06 3.89
CA TYR A 748 -11.78 -29.28 5.12
C TYR A 748 -10.57 -29.75 5.94
N GLU A 749 -9.61 -28.85 6.17
CA GLU A 749 -8.47 -29.09 7.03
C GLU A 749 -8.49 -28.10 8.19
N PRO A 750 -8.67 -28.55 9.44
CA PRO A 750 -8.61 -27.66 10.58
C PRO A 750 -7.17 -27.15 10.79
N ILE A 751 -7.04 -25.95 11.34
CA ILE A 751 -5.73 -25.33 11.59
C ILE A 751 -5.07 -26.05 12.76
N LEU A 752 -4.00 -26.79 12.46
CA LEU A 752 -3.12 -27.39 13.46
C LEU A 752 -2.05 -26.37 13.85
N LYS A 753 -2.02 -25.99 15.11
CA LYS A 753 -0.95 -25.19 15.71
C LYS A 753 -0.09 -26.11 16.56
N ALA A 754 1.21 -25.89 16.51
CA ALA A 754 2.17 -26.59 17.33
C ALA A 754 2.97 -25.58 18.15
N LYS A 755 3.07 -25.83 19.46
CA LYS A 755 3.86 -25.03 20.38
C LYS A 755 4.80 -25.96 21.12
N GLN A 756 6.10 -25.77 20.96
CA GLN A 756 7.08 -26.49 21.78
C GLN A 756 7.04 -25.91 23.20
N ALA A 757 6.62 -26.72 24.17
CA ALA A 757 6.54 -26.32 25.57
C ALA A 757 7.83 -26.61 26.34
N SER A 758 8.58 -27.63 25.91
CA SER A 758 9.95 -27.91 26.34
C SER A 758 10.66 -28.72 25.26
N GLU A 759 11.97 -28.98 25.42
CA GLU A 759 12.73 -29.81 24.47
C GLU A 759 12.03 -31.17 24.24
N ASN A 760 11.47 -31.76 25.31
CA ASN A 760 10.80 -33.06 25.29
C ASN A 760 9.26 -33.01 25.15
N GLN A 761 8.67 -31.82 24.95
CA GLN A 761 7.21 -31.66 24.93
C GLN A 761 6.75 -30.74 23.80
N LEU A 762 5.90 -31.28 22.92
CA LEU A 762 5.20 -30.53 21.89
C LEU A 762 3.71 -30.50 22.19
N ILE A 763 3.13 -29.31 22.28
CA ILE A 763 1.68 -29.13 22.44
C ILE A 763 1.10 -28.91 21.04
N LEU A 764 0.21 -29.81 20.62
CA LEU A 764 -0.59 -29.61 19.42
C LEU A 764 -1.96 -29.08 19.81
N SER A 765 -2.37 -27.99 19.18
CA SER A 765 -3.71 -27.45 19.32
C SER A 765 -4.41 -27.39 17.98
N ILE A 766 -5.64 -27.89 17.94
CA ILE A 766 -6.53 -27.85 16.80
C ILE A 766 -7.58 -26.79 17.13
N ASN A 767 -7.54 -25.67 16.40
CA ASN A 767 -8.59 -24.67 16.50
C ASN A 767 -9.66 -24.98 15.46
N ASP A 768 -10.77 -25.51 15.93
CA ASP A 768 -11.96 -25.82 15.14
C ASP A 768 -13.17 -25.17 15.84
N LYS A 769 -13.91 -24.33 15.10
CA LYS A 769 -15.13 -23.64 15.59
C LYS A 769 -16.41 -24.41 15.24
N SER A 770 -16.30 -25.63 14.72
CA SER A 770 -17.47 -26.45 14.38
C SER A 770 -18.12 -27.00 15.66
N ASN A 771 -19.36 -26.55 15.94
CA ASN A 771 -20.15 -26.92 17.12
C ASN A 771 -20.65 -28.38 17.13
N VAL A 772 -20.02 -29.30 16.37
CA VAL A 772 -20.59 -30.63 16.07
C VAL A 772 -19.54 -31.76 16.11
N MET A 773 -18.37 -31.48 16.67
CA MET A 773 -17.32 -32.48 16.86
C MET A 773 -17.70 -33.41 18.02
N ASN A 774 -17.82 -34.73 17.74
CA ASN A 774 -18.22 -35.71 18.76
C ASN A 774 -17.05 -36.58 19.24
N LYS A 775 -16.03 -36.79 18.40
CA LYS A 775 -14.88 -37.65 18.72
C LYS A 775 -13.66 -37.34 17.84
N LEU A 776 -12.48 -37.21 18.42
CA LEU A 776 -11.18 -37.15 17.73
C LEU A 776 -10.34 -38.38 18.13
N GLU A 777 -9.79 -39.07 17.14
CA GLU A 777 -8.90 -40.21 17.29
C GLU A 777 -7.52 -39.85 16.70
N ILE A 778 -6.47 -40.14 17.45
CA ILE A 778 -5.09 -39.80 17.08
C ILE A 778 -4.34 -41.10 16.86
N PHE A 779 -3.88 -41.32 15.63
CA PHE A 779 -3.07 -42.45 15.24
C PHE A 779 -1.63 -42.02 15.08
N ILE A 780 -0.71 -42.85 15.57
CA ILE A 780 0.73 -42.66 15.40
C ILE A 780 1.31 -43.96 14.87
N ASN A 781 1.96 -43.90 13.71
CA ASN A 781 2.45 -45.07 12.96
C ASN A 781 1.37 -46.18 12.88
N ASP A 782 0.18 -45.80 12.40
CA ASP A 782 -1.02 -46.64 12.26
C ASP A 782 -1.60 -47.24 13.56
N SER A 783 -1.08 -46.87 14.73
CA SER A 783 -1.59 -47.33 16.03
C SER A 783 -2.42 -46.24 16.70
N LEU A 784 -3.66 -46.55 17.11
CA LEU A 784 -4.50 -45.63 17.88
C LEU A 784 -3.83 -45.33 19.23
N LYS A 785 -3.54 -44.05 19.49
CA LYS A 785 -2.88 -43.62 20.73
C LYS A 785 -3.82 -42.90 21.68
N GLU A 786 -4.70 -42.07 21.14
CA GLU A 786 -5.61 -41.27 21.96
C GLU A 786 -7.00 -41.17 21.31
N THR A 787 -8.01 -41.06 22.15
CA THR A 787 -9.39 -40.83 21.75
C THR A 787 -9.99 -39.78 22.67
N ILE A 788 -10.38 -38.66 22.08
CA ILE A 788 -10.94 -37.50 22.77
C ILE A 788 -12.42 -37.43 22.39
N VAL A 789 -13.31 -37.43 23.39
CA VAL A 789 -14.78 -37.41 23.22
C VAL A 789 -15.34 -36.35 24.16
N ASP A 790 -15.50 -35.11 23.70
CA ASP A 790 -16.07 -34.02 24.50
C ASP A 790 -16.48 -32.84 23.56
N ASN A 791 -17.26 -31.87 24.07
CA ASN A 791 -17.88 -30.79 23.30
C ASN A 791 -16.90 -29.61 23.16
N PHE A 792 -16.13 -29.53 22.06
CA PHE A 792 -14.99 -28.62 22.01
C PHE A 792 -15.05 -27.52 20.94
N ASN A 793 -14.77 -26.30 21.41
CA ASN A 793 -13.95 -25.33 20.68
C ASN A 793 -12.51 -25.48 21.23
N ASN A 794 -11.51 -25.67 20.36
CA ASN A 794 -10.08 -25.82 20.69
C ASN A 794 -9.67 -27.08 21.47
N ILE A 795 -9.21 -28.11 20.76
CA ILE A 795 -8.59 -29.29 21.39
C ILE A 795 -7.08 -29.07 21.47
N SER A 796 -6.49 -29.23 22.65
CA SER A 796 -5.04 -29.26 22.83
C SER A 796 -4.61 -30.60 23.44
N PHE A 797 -3.58 -31.23 22.89
CA PHE A 797 -3.02 -32.47 23.43
C PHE A 797 -1.49 -32.40 23.48
N ASN A 798 -0.93 -33.06 24.48
CA ASN A 798 0.49 -33.01 24.81
C ASN A 798 1.20 -34.23 24.21
N LEU A 799 2.23 -33.97 23.43
CA LEU A 799 3.14 -34.97 22.89
C LEU A 799 4.43 -34.97 23.72
N LEU A 800 4.68 -36.06 24.45
CA LEU A 800 5.87 -36.25 25.28
C LEU A 800 6.86 -37.19 24.59
N LEU A 801 8.14 -36.83 24.60
CA LEU A 801 9.26 -37.50 23.92
C LEU A 801 9.27 -39.03 24.07
N ASP A 802 8.99 -39.53 25.28
CA ASP A 802 9.07 -40.96 25.65
C ASP A 802 8.08 -41.84 24.87
N ASN A 803 7.10 -41.25 24.19
CA ASN A 803 6.06 -41.96 23.44
C ASN A 803 6.45 -42.28 21.98
N TYR A 804 7.63 -41.87 21.53
CA TYR A 804 8.02 -41.92 20.11
C TYR A 804 9.34 -42.66 19.88
N ASN A 805 9.41 -43.36 18.74
CA ASN A 805 10.66 -43.94 18.27
C ASN A 805 11.56 -42.86 17.69
N ASP A 806 12.87 -43.04 17.73
CA ASP A 806 13.81 -42.14 17.06
C ASP A 806 13.57 -42.19 15.55
N GLY A 807 13.67 -41.03 14.89
CA GLY A 807 13.32 -40.87 13.48
C GLY A 807 11.91 -40.33 13.23
N PHE A 808 11.40 -40.53 12.00
CA PHE A 808 10.08 -40.05 11.60
C PHE A 808 8.95 -40.89 12.20
N ASN A 809 8.00 -40.22 12.83
CA ASN A 809 6.74 -40.79 13.30
C ASN A 809 5.60 -40.13 12.51
N GLU A 810 4.75 -40.95 11.89
CA GLU A 810 3.59 -40.50 11.11
C GLU A 810 2.39 -40.33 12.00
N PHE A 811 1.73 -39.18 11.91
CA PHE A 811 0.53 -38.84 12.63
C PHE A 811 -0.65 -38.80 11.67
N GLU A 812 -1.75 -39.43 12.07
CA GLU A 812 -3.04 -39.34 11.40
C GLU A 812 -4.10 -38.91 12.42
N LEU A 813 -4.70 -37.76 12.16
CA LEU A 813 -5.81 -37.23 12.94
C LEU A 813 -7.11 -37.60 12.26
N LEU A 814 -7.96 -38.30 12.99
CA LEU A 814 -9.23 -38.78 12.49
C LEU A 814 -10.35 -38.23 13.36
N MET A 815 -11.29 -37.52 12.75
CA MET A 815 -12.37 -36.86 13.44
C MET A 815 -13.72 -37.48 13.06
N THR A 816 -14.62 -37.58 14.02
CA THR A 816 -15.98 -38.08 13.82
C THR A 816 -17.00 -36.98 14.13
N PHE A 817 -17.77 -36.63 13.11
CA PHE A 817 -18.87 -35.67 13.19
C PHE A 817 -20.17 -36.40 12.94
N ASN A 818 -21.16 -36.33 13.85
CA ASN A 818 -22.46 -36.98 13.65
C ASN A 818 -22.37 -38.45 13.18
N ASN A 819 -21.46 -39.24 13.78
CA ASN A 819 -21.15 -40.64 13.42
C ASN A 819 -20.47 -40.85 12.05
N VAL A 820 -20.01 -39.79 11.39
CA VAL A 820 -19.21 -39.86 10.16
C VAL A 820 -17.73 -39.69 10.51
N ARG A 821 -16.96 -40.76 10.35
CA ARG A 821 -15.52 -40.88 10.68
C ARG A 821 -14.66 -40.44 9.49
N ARG A 822 -13.68 -39.54 9.66
CA ARG A 822 -12.83 -39.01 8.58
C ARG A 822 -11.43 -38.61 9.02
N ILE A 823 -10.45 -38.82 8.16
CA ILE A 823 -9.10 -38.28 8.34
C ILE A 823 -9.13 -36.80 8.01
N ILE A 824 -8.68 -35.96 8.95
CA ILE A 824 -8.68 -34.50 8.83
C ILE A 824 -7.28 -33.91 8.67
N LYS A 825 -6.23 -34.65 9.07
CA LYS A 825 -4.84 -34.24 8.88
C LYS A 825 -3.91 -35.43 8.94
N ARG A 826 -2.87 -35.39 8.11
CA ARG A 826 -1.67 -36.24 8.26
C ARG A 826 -0.44 -35.35 8.32
N PHE A 827 0.48 -35.65 9.24
CA PHE A 827 1.75 -34.94 9.36
C PHE A 827 2.82 -35.85 9.94
N LYS A 828 4.09 -35.42 9.88
CA LYS A 828 5.21 -36.18 10.43
C LYS A 828 5.91 -35.38 11.52
N ILE A 829 6.31 -36.07 12.58
CA ILE A 829 7.21 -35.53 13.60
C ILE A 829 8.48 -36.35 13.59
N TYR A 830 9.62 -35.66 13.49
CA TYR A 830 10.93 -36.28 13.62
C TYR A 830 11.38 -36.18 15.09
N LYS A 831 11.73 -37.31 15.70
CA LYS A 831 12.36 -37.36 17.02
C LYS A 831 13.87 -37.56 16.85
N ALA A 832 14.65 -36.68 17.47
CA ALA A 832 16.09 -36.85 17.66
C ALA A 832 16.47 -36.45 19.08
N ASP A 833 17.19 -37.34 19.79
CA ASP A 833 17.60 -37.16 21.18
C ASP A 833 16.45 -36.67 22.08
N GLN A 834 16.65 -35.53 22.76
CA GLN A 834 15.68 -34.86 23.64
C GLN A 834 14.82 -33.84 22.87
N ARG A 835 14.57 -34.02 21.57
CA ARG A 835 13.83 -33.04 20.76
C ARG A 835 12.80 -33.68 19.83
N LEU A 836 11.64 -33.04 19.77
CA LEU A 836 10.58 -33.31 18.80
C LEU A 836 10.51 -32.17 17.78
N ILE A 837 10.64 -32.49 16.49
CA ILE A 837 10.64 -31.51 15.40
C ILE A 837 9.44 -31.78 14.48
N LEU A 838 8.53 -30.83 14.40
CA LEU A 838 7.45 -30.85 13.41
C LEU A 838 8.02 -30.37 12.06
N ALA A 839 7.88 -31.18 11.02
CA ALA A 839 8.32 -30.82 9.66
C ALA A 839 7.21 -31.15 8.67
N SER A 840 6.88 -30.18 7.81
CA SER A 840 5.87 -30.35 6.75
C SER A 840 6.51 -30.72 5.41
N LYS A 841 7.81 -30.41 5.24
CA LYS A 841 8.63 -30.78 4.08
C LYS A 841 9.99 -31.32 4.52
N CYS A 842 10.49 -32.33 3.81
CA CYS A 842 11.80 -32.92 4.03
C CYS A 842 12.52 -33.14 2.69
N PHE A 843 13.79 -32.78 2.62
CA PHE A 843 14.66 -33.08 1.48
C PHE A 843 16.05 -33.51 1.94
N GLU A 844 16.59 -34.55 1.32
CA GLU A 844 17.89 -35.13 1.64
C GLU A 844 18.90 -34.83 0.53
N VAL A 845 20.07 -34.32 0.91
CA VAL A 845 21.24 -34.16 0.05
C VAL A 845 22.25 -35.24 0.42
N ASN A 846 22.48 -36.15 -0.53
CA ASN A 846 23.40 -37.27 -0.39
C ASN A 846 24.72 -37.01 -1.13
N ASN A 847 25.78 -37.68 -0.68
CA ASN A 847 27.10 -37.72 -1.34
C ASN A 847 27.75 -36.35 -1.53
N ILE A 848 27.73 -35.49 -0.50
CA ILE A 848 28.56 -34.29 -0.51
C ILE A 848 30.01 -34.74 -0.32
N LEU A 849 30.72 -34.88 -1.45
CA LEU A 849 32.12 -35.27 -1.49
C LEU A 849 32.99 -34.03 -1.38
N PHE A 850 33.79 -33.99 -0.33
CA PHE A 850 34.86 -33.01 -0.19
C PHE A 850 36.15 -33.60 -0.75
N ASP A 851 36.87 -32.82 -1.55
CA ASP A 851 38.18 -33.17 -2.12
C ASP A 851 39.28 -33.34 -1.05
N LYS A 852 39.04 -32.82 0.15
CA LYS A 852 39.89 -32.98 1.34
C LYS A 852 39.09 -32.75 2.63
N ILE A 853 39.69 -33.05 3.78
CA ILE A 853 39.11 -32.78 5.10
C ILE A 853 39.16 -31.26 5.35
N TYR A 854 38.01 -30.64 5.61
CA TYR A 854 37.88 -29.22 5.92
C TYR A 854 37.68 -29.00 7.42
N THR A 855 38.54 -28.20 8.03
CA THR A 855 38.33 -27.67 9.38
C THR A 855 37.58 -26.34 9.25
N HIS A 856 36.37 -26.24 9.83
CA HIS A 856 35.45 -25.08 9.81
C HIS A 856 34.51 -24.96 8.59
N PHE A 857 33.67 -25.98 8.39
CA PHE A 857 32.58 -25.94 7.40
C PHE A 857 31.38 -25.16 7.96
N LYS A 858 30.95 -24.09 7.27
CA LYS A 858 29.74 -23.33 7.62
C LYS A 858 28.86 -23.12 6.39
N PRO A 859 27.79 -23.92 6.21
CA PRO A 859 26.91 -23.76 5.06
C PRO A 859 26.10 -22.47 5.18
N PHE A 860 25.92 -21.75 4.06
CA PHE A 860 25.11 -20.54 3.99
C PHE A 860 23.95 -20.78 3.02
N PHE A 861 22.73 -20.40 3.40
CA PHE A 861 21.53 -20.65 2.59
C PHE A 861 20.80 -19.32 2.32
N LEU A 862 20.36 -19.13 1.07
CA LEU A 862 19.47 -18.04 0.68
C LEU A 862 18.03 -18.57 0.74
N GLY A 863 17.34 -18.30 1.85
CA GLY A 863 15.95 -18.67 2.06
C GLY A 863 15.35 -17.99 3.28
N HIS A 864 14.03 -17.84 3.30
CA HIS A 864 13.27 -17.33 4.45
C HIS A 864 12.42 -18.45 5.06
N GLY A 865 12.39 -18.56 6.40
CA GLY A 865 11.66 -19.58 7.17
C GLY A 865 12.53 -20.38 8.16
N SER A 866 11.90 -21.12 9.08
CA SER A 866 12.60 -22.00 10.05
C SER A 866 13.14 -23.26 9.35
N ILE A 867 14.45 -23.32 9.12
CA ILE A 867 15.12 -24.47 8.50
C ILE A 867 15.94 -25.18 9.58
N ASN A 868 15.59 -26.43 9.89
CA ASN A 868 16.38 -27.29 10.77
C ASN A 868 17.23 -28.25 9.92
N ILE A 869 18.49 -28.47 10.33
CA ILE A 869 19.43 -29.34 9.60
C ILE A 869 19.80 -30.53 10.48
N LEU A 870 19.61 -31.72 9.93
CA LEU A 870 20.17 -32.95 10.44
C LEU A 870 21.35 -33.32 9.56
N TYR A 871 22.47 -33.72 10.15
CA TYR A 871 23.59 -34.23 9.38
C TYR A 871 23.98 -35.63 9.87
N SER A 872 24.44 -36.47 8.96
CA SER A 872 25.00 -37.78 9.30
C SER A 872 26.38 -37.91 8.68
N THR A 873 27.26 -38.59 9.41
CA THR A 873 28.58 -39.01 8.92
C THR A 873 28.56 -40.54 8.71
N ASP A 874 29.71 -41.18 8.60
CA ASP A 874 29.90 -42.56 8.16
C ASP A 874 29.09 -43.65 8.93
N ASP A 875 28.40 -43.30 10.02
CA ASP A 875 27.64 -44.20 10.89
C ASP A 875 26.11 -44.23 10.65
N ASN A 876 25.58 -43.53 9.63
CA ASN A 876 24.13 -43.44 9.29
C ASN A 876 23.20 -42.86 10.38
N GLU A 877 23.69 -42.46 11.55
CA GLU A 877 22.91 -41.74 12.56
C GLU A 877 22.89 -40.23 12.26
N PHE A 878 21.70 -39.62 12.30
CA PHE A 878 21.51 -38.20 12.02
C PHE A 878 21.58 -37.38 13.31
N THR A 879 22.57 -36.51 13.43
CA THR A 879 22.73 -35.55 14.52
C THR A 879 22.05 -34.22 14.18
N TYR A 880 21.28 -33.68 15.12
CA TYR A 880 20.66 -32.36 15.00
C TYR A 880 21.71 -31.25 15.12
N CYS A 881 21.61 -30.24 14.25
CA CYS A 881 22.44 -29.05 14.37
C CYS A 881 21.64 -27.79 14.05
N ASP A 882 21.76 -26.79 14.92
CA ASP A 882 21.35 -25.43 14.57
C ASP A 882 22.35 -24.90 13.54
N ILE A 883 21.84 -24.34 12.44
CA ILE A 883 22.60 -23.72 11.35
C ILE A 883 23.64 -22.70 11.86
N ASN A 884 23.37 -22.07 13.01
CA ASN A 884 24.24 -21.10 13.65
C ASN A 884 25.38 -21.73 14.47
N THR A 885 25.23 -23.00 14.86
CA THR A 885 26.19 -23.77 15.69
C THR A 885 26.97 -24.84 14.92
N PHE A 886 26.62 -25.05 13.64
CA PHE A 886 27.28 -25.98 12.72
C PHE A 886 28.74 -25.55 12.48
N THR A 887 29.68 -26.21 13.17
CA THR A 887 31.07 -25.74 13.20
C THR A 887 32.12 -26.83 12.96
N GLN A 888 31.78 -28.12 13.10
CA GLN A 888 32.80 -29.17 12.95
C GLN A 888 32.25 -30.53 12.51
N ILE A 889 32.63 -30.97 11.31
CA ILE A 889 32.47 -32.36 10.86
C ILE A 889 33.79 -32.80 10.23
N ASN A 890 34.44 -33.80 10.82
CA ASN A 890 35.68 -34.39 10.31
C ASN A 890 35.40 -35.67 9.49
N SER A 891 34.54 -35.57 8.47
CA SER A 891 34.27 -36.68 7.54
C SER A 891 34.13 -36.15 6.11
N ASN A 892 34.62 -36.94 5.14
CA ASN A 892 34.51 -36.65 3.71
C ASN A 892 33.18 -37.13 3.10
N ASN A 893 32.30 -37.72 3.92
CA ASN A 893 31.06 -38.32 3.50
C ASN A 893 29.93 -37.84 4.42
N ILE A 894 29.36 -36.69 4.06
CA ILE A 894 28.32 -36.03 4.84
C ILE A 894 26.98 -36.18 4.11
N ARG A 895 25.96 -36.63 4.84
CA ARG A 895 24.56 -36.52 4.42
C ARG A 895 23.91 -35.37 5.16
N LEU A 896 23.18 -34.54 4.45
CA LEU A 896 22.41 -33.42 5.03
C LEU A 896 20.92 -33.65 4.77
N MET A 897 20.12 -33.68 5.83
CA MET A 897 18.67 -33.75 5.75
C MET A 897 18.07 -32.45 6.29
N PHE A 898 17.28 -31.78 5.46
CA PHE A 898 16.65 -30.51 5.79
C PHE A 898 15.20 -30.74 6.20
N LEU A 899 14.84 -30.23 7.38
CA LEU A 899 13.49 -30.25 7.92
C LEU A 899 12.92 -28.83 7.88
N MET A 900 11.83 -28.64 7.15
CA MET A 900 11.26 -27.33 6.85
C MET A 900 9.79 -27.25 7.25
N ASP A 901 9.36 -26.03 7.60
CA ASP A 901 7.95 -25.67 7.71
C ASP A 901 7.30 -25.44 6.32
N SER A 902 5.96 -25.37 6.24
CA SER A 902 5.20 -25.41 4.98
C SER A 902 5.48 -24.19 4.11
N ASP A 903 5.81 -23.09 4.79
CA ASP A 903 5.95 -21.76 4.22
C ASP A 903 7.41 -21.44 3.87
N ALA A 904 8.35 -22.36 4.17
CA ALA A 904 9.74 -22.20 3.80
C ALA A 904 9.92 -22.37 2.28
N VAL A 905 10.52 -21.36 1.64
CA VAL A 905 10.90 -21.36 0.21
C VAL A 905 12.42 -21.30 0.13
N ILE A 906 13.03 -22.22 -0.63
CA ILE A 906 14.47 -22.26 -0.90
C ILE A 906 14.69 -21.89 -2.35
N GLU A 907 15.48 -20.84 -2.61
CA GLU A 907 15.67 -20.33 -3.98
C GLU A 907 17.05 -20.60 -4.58
N ALA A 908 18.10 -20.95 -3.83
CA ALA A 908 19.37 -21.43 -4.42
C ALA A 908 20.31 -22.08 -3.39
N TYR A 909 21.00 -23.16 -3.78
CA TYR A 909 22.08 -23.77 -2.99
C TYR A 909 23.45 -23.20 -3.41
N LYS A 910 24.19 -22.56 -2.49
CA LYS A 910 25.65 -22.44 -2.58
C LYS A 910 26.28 -22.72 -1.23
N ILE A 911 26.95 -23.86 -1.11
CA ILE A 911 27.70 -24.23 0.08
C ILE A 911 29.05 -23.49 0.05
N TYR A 912 29.29 -22.61 1.03
CA TYR A 912 30.58 -21.94 1.21
C TYR A 912 31.35 -22.56 2.38
N VAL A 913 32.68 -22.57 2.31
CA VAL A 913 33.57 -22.96 3.42
C VAL A 913 34.33 -21.72 3.84
N LYS A 914 34.13 -21.25 5.09
CA LYS A 914 34.52 -19.88 5.48
C LYS A 914 36.01 -19.70 5.84
N ASP A 915 36.78 -20.77 6.05
CA ASP A 915 38.20 -20.65 6.45
C ASP A 915 39.15 -21.43 5.53
N CYS A 916 39.24 -21.03 4.26
CA CYS A 916 40.39 -21.38 3.43
C CYS A 916 41.44 -20.27 3.52
N ILE A 917 42.35 -20.37 4.48
CA ILE A 917 43.67 -19.72 4.37
C ILE A 917 44.48 -20.57 3.38
N ASP A 918 44.08 -20.58 2.11
CA ASP A 918 44.98 -20.95 1.01
C ASP A 918 44.49 -20.33 -0.30
N THR A 919 45.38 -19.62 -0.97
CA THR A 919 45.08 -18.65 -2.05
C THR A 919 44.95 -19.30 -3.43
N THR A 920 44.51 -20.56 -3.51
CA THR A 920 44.33 -21.27 -4.79
C THR A 920 42.88 -21.66 -5.03
N ASN A 921 42.36 -21.22 -6.18
CA ASN A 921 40.99 -21.39 -6.67
C ASN A 921 40.40 -22.79 -6.43
N ILE A 922 39.23 -22.84 -5.79
CA ILE A 922 38.37 -24.02 -5.68
C ILE A 922 37.73 -24.25 -7.06
N ASN A 923 37.89 -25.45 -7.63
CA ASN A 923 37.32 -25.82 -8.94
C ASN A 923 36.04 -26.65 -8.73
N PHE A 924 34.86 -26.04 -8.89
CA PHE A 924 33.56 -26.71 -8.72
C PHE A 924 33.05 -27.45 -9.98
N ASN A 925 33.87 -27.61 -11.02
CA ASN A 925 33.41 -28.08 -12.33
C ASN A 925 33.10 -29.60 -12.46
N GLU A 926 33.12 -30.39 -11.37
CA GLU A 926 32.89 -31.85 -11.46
C GLU A 926 31.68 -32.40 -10.69
N VAL A 927 30.82 -31.55 -10.11
CA VAL A 927 29.52 -32.02 -9.56
C VAL A 927 28.38 -31.33 -10.33
N LEU A 928 27.52 -32.17 -10.91
CA LEU A 928 26.52 -31.89 -11.96
C LEU A 928 25.77 -30.54 -11.84
N PRO A 929 25.44 -29.90 -12.98
CA PRO A 929 24.83 -28.56 -13.00
C PRO A 929 23.36 -28.56 -12.53
N PRO A 930 22.90 -27.51 -11.84
CA PRO A 930 21.48 -27.20 -11.78
C PRO A 930 20.99 -26.65 -13.14
N PRO A 931 19.69 -26.76 -13.48
CA PRO A 931 19.14 -26.16 -14.69
C PRO A 931 19.19 -24.62 -14.61
N ASN A 932 19.89 -23.99 -15.58
CA ASN A 932 19.88 -22.59 -16.07
C ASN A 932 18.83 -21.61 -15.45
N ASN A 933 19.05 -20.34 -15.10
CA ASN A 933 20.05 -19.27 -15.35
C ASN A 933 19.94 -18.29 -14.15
N ILE A 934 20.99 -17.62 -13.65
CA ILE A 934 21.40 -16.25 -14.05
C ILE A 934 22.84 -16.00 -13.60
N ASP A 935 23.61 -15.36 -14.49
CA ASP A 935 25.02 -15.01 -14.39
C ASP A 935 25.27 -13.71 -13.57
N LYS A 936 26.31 -13.75 -12.73
CA LYS A 936 27.37 -12.73 -12.46
C LYS A 936 27.07 -11.33 -11.89
N PHE A 937 27.78 -11.01 -10.79
CA PHE A 937 28.39 -9.69 -10.52
C PHE A 937 29.89 -9.84 -10.19
N PRO A 938 30.74 -8.82 -10.46
CA PRO A 938 32.19 -8.95 -10.58
C PRO A 938 32.94 -8.84 -9.25
N VAL A 939 34.09 -9.51 -9.21
CA VAL A 939 35.07 -9.46 -8.11
C VAL A 939 36.08 -8.35 -8.39
N THR A 940 36.26 -7.40 -7.46
CA THR A 940 37.47 -6.56 -7.40
C THR A 940 37.79 -6.14 -5.95
N GLY A 941 38.93 -6.61 -5.43
CA GLY A 941 39.80 -6.02 -4.38
C GLY A 941 39.17 -5.78 -2.99
N GLY A 942 39.68 -6.26 -1.85
CA GLY A 942 41.06 -6.49 -1.46
C GLY A 942 41.46 -5.49 -0.35
N GLU A 943 41.11 -5.79 0.91
CA GLU A 943 41.87 -5.51 2.16
C GLU A 943 41.02 -5.93 3.38
N GLY A 944 41.54 -6.84 4.21
CA GLY A 944 40.85 -7.37 5.38
C GLY A 944 40.93 -6.43 6.59
N LEU A 945 39.86 -6.37 7.38
CA LEU A 945 39.76 -5.62 8.64
C LEU A 945 40.75 -6.20 9.69
N SER A 946 41.47 -5.33 10.41
CA SER A 946 42.48 -5.72 11.40
C SER A 946 41.88 -6.30 12.69
N GLU A 947 42.59 -7.25 13.32
CA GLU A 947 42.17 -7.97 14.55
C GLU A 947 41.71 -7.06 15.70
N GLU A 948 42.29 -5.86 15.86
CA GLU A 948 41.88 -4.90 16.89
C GLU A 948 40.43 -4.40 16.73
N LEU A 949 39.92 -4.30 15.50
CA LEU A 949 38.54 -3.88 15.26
C LEU A 949 37.56 -5.02 15.56
N PHE A 950 37.99 -6.27 15.39
CA PHE A 950 37.18 -7.45 15.67
C PHE A 950 36.98 -7.65 17.18
N ASP A 951 38.04 -7.44 17.97
CA ASP A 951 37.97 -7.53 19.43
C ASP A 951 37.14 -6.38 20.05
N ALA A 952 37.17 -5.18 19.45
CA ALA A 952 36.31 -4.07 19.85
C ALA A 952 34.82 -4.34 19.60
N ILE A 953 34.48 -4.98 18.48
CA ILE A 953 33.09 -5.36 18.14
C ILE A 953 32.58 -6.43 19.11
N LYS A 954 33.41 -7.42 19.44
CA LYS A 954 33.06 -8.50 20.36
C LYS A 954 32.80 -7.99 21.77
N SER A 955 33.65 -7.09 22.28
CA SER A 955 33.48 -6.47 23.60
C SER A 955 32.20 -5.65 23.70
N ASN A 956 31.78 -4.96 22.64
CA ASN A 956 30.54 -4.18 22.63
C ASN A 956 29.29 -5.08 22.58
N PHE A 957 29.38 -6.24 21.92
CA PHE A 957 28.31 -7.23 21.90
C PHE A 957 28.05 -7.87 23.27
N ASP A 958 29.11 -8.16 24.03
CA ASP A 958 28.99 -8.75 25.37
C ASP A 958 28.40 -7.75 26.39
N ILE A 959 28.67 -6.45 26.23
CA ILE A 959 28.05 -5.39 27.05
C ILE A 959 26.56 -5.26 26.73
N LEU A 960 26.19 -5.34 25.45
CA LEU A 960 24.80 -5.25 25.00
C LEU A 960 23.96 -6.45 25.49
N ASN A 961 24.51 -7.68 25.40
CA ASN A 961 23.83 -8.88 25.89
C ASN A 961 23.58 -8.87 27.40
N ASN A 962 24.51 -8.32 28.20
CA ASN A 962 24.33 -8.24 29.64
C ASN A 962 23.25 -7.22 30.05
N LYS A 963 23.10 -6.11 29.31
CA LYS A 963 22.00 -5.15 29.53
C LYS A 963 20.63 -5.74 29.18
N ILE A 964 20.53 -6.47 28.06
CA ILE A 964 19.30 -7.17 27.65
C ILE A 964 18.84 -8.16 28.73
N LEU A 965 19.79 -8.85 29.38
CA LEU A 965 19.49 -9.80 30.47
C LEU A 965 19.00 -9.12 31.77
N GLU A 966 19.39 -7.87 32.03
CA GLU A 966 18.86 -7.09 33.15
C GLU A 966 17.46 -6.55 32.86
N GLU A 967 17.20 -6.06 31.65
CA GLU A 967 15.86 -5.58 31.25
C GLU A 967 14.83 -6.71 31.20
N GLN A 968 15.21 -7.90 30.72
CA GLN A 968 14.33 -9.08 30.76
C GLN A 968 13.93 -9.49 32.19
N LYS A 969 14.79 -9.27 33.19
CA LYS A 969 14.43 -9.50 34.60
C LYS A 969 13.44 -8.46 35.12
N TYR A 970 13.55 -7.21 34.65
CA TYR A 970 12.65 -6.13 35.02
C TYR A 970 11.26 -6.29 34.39
N ILE A 971 11.20 -6.69 33.11
CA ILE A 971 9.95 -7.02 32.40
C ILE A 971 9.22 -8.19 33.07
N LYS A 972 9.96 -9.22 33.51
CA LYS A 972 9.38 -10.34 34.26
C LYS A 972 8.77 -9.88 35.60
N TYR A 973 9.45 -8.99 36.32
CA TYR A 973 8.94 -8.40 37.56
C TYR A 973 7.65 -7.58 37.37
N ILE A 974 7.51 -6.88 36.24
CA ILE A 974 6.29 -6.12 35.90
C ILE A 974 5.15 -7.06 35.52
N ASN A 975 5.40 -8.07 34.68
CA ASN A 975 4.38 -9.04 34.26
C ASN A 975 3.81 -9.84 35.44
N ASP A 976 4.66 -10.27 36.38
CA ASP A 976 4.21 -10.94 37.61
C ASP A 976 3.31 -10.03 38.48
N ARG A 977 3.45 -8.69 38.34
CA ARG A 977 2.64 -7.69 39.03
C ARG A 977 1.31 -7.40 38.32
N ILE A 978 1.28 -7.44 36.98
CA ILE A 978 0.07 -7.30 36.15
C ILE A 978 -0.86 -8.49 36.35
N ILE A 979 -0.32 -9.72 36.36
CA ILE A 979 -1.10 -10.95 36.62
C ILE A 979 -1.77 -10.89 38.01
N SER A 980 -1.08 -10.34 39.01
CA SER A 980 -1.65 -10.11 40.35
C SER A 980 -2.80 -9.09 40.40
N VAL A 981 -2.94 -8.22 39.39
CA VAL A 981 -4.02 -7.23 39.29
C VAL A 981 -5.18 -7.80 38.48
N GLU A 982 -4.93 -8.53 37.39
CA GLU A 982 -5.96 -9.23 36.61
C GLU A 982 -6.73 -10.26 37.45
N ASP A 983 -6.03 -11.02 38.31
CA ASP A 983 -6.68 -11.96 39.24
C ASP A 983 -7.64 -11.31 40.25
N LYS A 984 -7.54 -9.98 40.48
CA LYS A 984 -8.48 -9.23 41.33
C LYS A 984 -9.65 -8.62 40.57
N VAL A 985 -9.57 -8.53 39.25
CA VAL A 985 -10.62 -7.94 38.39
C VAL A 985 -11.65 -8.99 37.95
N TYR A 986 -11.29 -10.28 37.95
CA TYR A 986 -12.19 -11.39 37.58
C TYR A 986 -13.30 -11.73 38.60
N ASP A 987 -13.32 -11.10 39.79
CA ASP A 987 -14.33 -11.35 40.84
C ASP A 987 -15.56 -10.41 40.79
N ILE A 988 -15.73 -9.61 39.73
CA ILE A 988 -16.92 -8.74 39.56
C ILE A 988 -17.61 -9.03 38.22
N GLU A 989 -18.45 -10.07 38.20
CA GLU A 989 -19.41 -10.31 37.11
C GLU A 989 -20.79 -9.82 37.57
N PHE A 990 -21.33 -8.80 36.90
CA PHE A 990 -22.65 -8.24 37.21
C PHE A 990 -23.72 -8.98 36.38
N ASP A 991 -24.49 -9.85 37.02
CA ASP A 991 -25.61 -10.57 36.40
C ASP A 991 -26.85 -9.66 36.29
N VAL A 992 -27.10 -9.17 35.07
CA VAL A 992 -28.20 -8.25 34.75
C VAL A 992 -29.57 -8.91 34.98
N ASP A 993 -29.68 -10.24 34.88
CA ASP A 993 -30.93 -10.96 35.13
C ASP A 993 -31.29 -10.99 36.62
N GLU A 994 -30.30 -10.92 37.52
CA GLU A 994 -30.51 -10.86 38.96
C GLU A 994 -30.98 -9.47 39.42
N TYR A 995 -30.54 -8.40 38.76
CA TYR A 995 -30.96 -7.01 39.03
C TYR A 995 -32.43 -6.76 38.67
N HIS A 996 -32.92 -7.31 37.56
CA HIS A 996 -34.32 -7.20 37.15
C HIS A 996 -35.27 -7.99 38.05
N LYS A 997 -34.83 -9.14 38.58
CA LYS A 997 -35.59 -9.93 39.57
C LYS A 997 -35.74 -9.22 40.91
N ASN A 998 -34.72 -8.50 41.37
CA ASN A 998 -34.71 -7.88 42.70
C ASN A 998 -35.39 -6.50 42.75
N THR A 999 -35.63 -5.84 41.62
CA THR A 999 -36.14 -4.45 41.56
C THR A 999 -37.61 -4.31 41.13
N ASN A 1000 -38.29 -5.39 40.76
CA ASN A 1000 -39.73 -5.40 40.37
C ASN A 1000 -40.11 -4.44 39.21
N LEU A 1001 -39.17 -4.06 38.35
CA LEU A 1001 -39.43 -3.21 37.18
C LEU A 1001 -39.76 -4.07 35.94
N LYS A 1002 -40.81 -3.68 35.18
CA LYS A 1002 -41.27 -4.43 33.99
C LYS A 1002 -40.43 -4.09 32.75
N HIS A 1003 -40.08 -5.11 31.96
CA HIS A 1003 -39.40 -4.97 30.68
C HIS A 1003 -40.10 -4.00 29.72
N ASN A 1004 -39.37 -3.00 29.24
CA ASN A 1004 -39.75 -2.14 28.12
C ASN A 1004 -38.48 -1.79 27.31
N GLN A 1005 -38.61 -1.66 25.99
CA GLN A 1005 -37.53 -1.43 24.99
C GLN A 1005 -36.57 -0.27 25.29
N LEU A 1006 -36.86 0.61 26.25
CA LEU A 1006 -35.92 1.65 26.68
C LEU A 1006 -34.82 1.14 27.63
N THR A 1007 -35.01 0.04 28.36
CA THR A 1007 -33.95 -0.52 29.23
C THR A 1007 -32.92 -1.34 28.47
N ASP A 1008 -33.29 -1.95 27.34
CA ASP A 1008 -32.37 -2.77 26.53
C ASP A 1008 -31.45 -1.94 25.64
N THR A 1009 -31.75 -0.64 25.45
CA THR A 1009 -30.96 0.25 24.58
C THR A 1009 -29.94 1.09 25.37
N LEU A 1010 -30.02 1.12 26.71
CA LEU A 1010 -29.21 1.96 27.58
C LEU A 1010 -27.97 1.26 28.18
N ILE A 1011 -27.75 -0.01 27.88
CA ILE A 1011 -26.50 -0.73 28.16
C ILE A 1011 -25.71 -0.82 26.85
N ASN A 1012 -25.16 0.33 26.43
CA ASN A 1012 -24.26 0.40 25.29
C ASN A 1012 -23.07 1.28 25.70
N ASP A 1013 -21.98 0.61 26.08
CA ASP A 1013 -20.53 0.93 26.23
C ASP A 1013 -20.00 2.35 26.50
N LYS A 1014 -20.77 3.42 26.37
CA LYS A 1014 -20.28 4.80 26.44
C LYS A 1014 -20.30 5.41 27.84
N TYR A 1015 -21.00 4.82 28.80
CA TYR A 1015 -21.11 5.34 30.18
C TYR A 1015 -20.22 4.61 31.20
N ILE A 1016 -19.71 3.42 30.89
CA ILE A 1016 -18.77 2.68 31.76
C ILE A 1016 -17.36 3.28 31.67
N LYS A 1017 -16.97 3.82 30.50
CA LYS A 1017 -15.67 4.49 30.32
C LYS A 1017 -15.54 5.78 31.15
N GLN A 1018 -16.64 6.51 31.37
CA GLN A 1018 -16.65 7.72 32.21
C GLN A 1018 -16.62 7.46 33.72
N LEU A 1019 -16.83 6.22 34.18
CA LEU A 1019 -16.67 5.84 35.59
C LEU A 1019 -15.26 5.32 35.91
N ILE A 1020 -14.49 4.92 34.88
CA ILE A 1020 -13.10 4.47 35.01
C ILE A 1020 -12.12 5.65 34.97
N ASP A 1021 -12.47 6.74 34.29
CA ASP A 1021 -11.63 7.95 34.15
C ASP A 1021 -11.79 8.99 35.29
N CYS A 1022 -12.48 8.67 36.38
CA CYS A 1022 -12.53 9.51 37.58
C CYS A 1022 -11.52 9.03 38.63
N GLU A 1023 -10.43 9.79 38.75
CA GLU A 1023 -9.35 9.75 39.75
C GLU A 1023 -9.64 9.04 41.08
N LEU A 1024 -8.78 8.06 41.41
CA LEU A 1024 -8.31 7.86 42.79
C LEU A 1024 -6.83 8.28 42.85
N ASP A 1025 -6.61 9.58 42.97
CA ASP A 1025 -5.43 10.10 43.65
C ASP A 1025 -5.56 9.74 45.15
N ILE A 1026 -4.83 8.72 45.58
CA ILE A 1026 -4.61 8.45 47.01
C ILE A 1026 -3.11 8.47 47.28
N ASN A 1027 -2.48 9.63 47.04
CA ASN A 1027 -1.35 10.10 47.82
C ASN A 1027 -1.67 11.51 48.37
N ASN A 1028 -2.71 11.61 49.20
CA ASN A 1028 -2.83 12.74 50.11
C ASN A 1028 -3.36 12.26 51.47
N ASP A 1029 -2.41 12.03 52.38
CA ASP A 1029 -2.64 12.19 53.81
C ASP A 1029 -3.17 13.61 54.05
N ASN A 1030 -4.48 13.77 54.22
CA ASN A 1030 -5.07 14.58 55.29
C ASN A 1030 -6.61 14.56 55.24
N VAL A 1031 -7.15 14.05 56.33
CA VAL A 1031 -8.54 14.08 56.76
C VAL A 1031 -9.02 15.52 56.98
N LYS A 1032 -10.20 15.87 56.45
CA LYS A 1032 -11.33 16.43 57.23
C LYS A 1032 -12.66 16.42 56.50
#